data_AF-A0A1G0ZMN4-F1
#
_entry.id   AF-A0A1G0ZMN4-F1
#
_cell.length_a   1.000
_cell.length_b   1.000
_cell.length_c   1.000
_cell.angle_alpha   90.00
_cell.angle_beta   90.00
_cell.angle_gamma   90.00
#
_symmetry.space_group_name_H-M   'P 1'
#
loop_
_entity.id
_entity.type
_entity.pdbx_description
1 polymer ?
#
loop_
_entity_poly.entity_id
_entity_poly.type
_entity_poly.pdbx_seq_one_letter_code
_entity_poly.pdbx_strand_id
1 'polypeptide(L)'
;MKIQIPGSFFDAVSNVSFTRIWQWLVRARGGWPSPLAQILLYATVLYMGWLAFSMRMPMVQRNHDIGHADSAAYALQARGLVNNWSLKIPYVSVFFRSGPSDIWRYDDHWPPMLAFFLAPAFRWAGTDAANARIVCAGIGALLLPLLAAWLALSCCRRVWAALAVAALMLLNPLMFSESLRVLSDVLVAALLTGFMAVMMSCRRRPSWLLLAGVFLAMAFYTKGSQLILLAALPVLATILCGTVIFRSRWFYAGMVIGILLIMPWWINMWWHYGSPIHSTQNYVSSFFGIEKNWDQGFYAVYWDRNLPKMNDRFQDHDAWRNASRRNLEVFLRISLIGTDSKFEDWAALGSYGKKAQLFFRPGYIDRRKDAPHLPSPWLTGLHLAGLAWGLAAMLVWPAWLLVSTIRRQSWLKPLRLTSNSVKTALGGGTALILFILLEAGFIICLWSVEPRFTLLLMPFLAVLGCLSCQTVLEGAGLLLRWASPVLLRQHIDRTRIWFRHLSWVGALVLCVTAGALAQRYHVRISDWQRAKMNVQVFEKDYYPKYCTMAQALQKAGIADNAVVMTRNPWELLFYMPPTVRGVGLPYAAPKVIFAIARYYGVTHFVNDCRRPGLDAFLKNGHPGLAPVKTDGPFPVYSFDATLFKDGELADLDSLHEVK
;
A
#
# COMPACT_ATOMS: atom_id res chain seq x y z
N MET A 1 4.67 -31.63 -6.08
CA MET A 1 6.08 -31.81 -6.50
C MET A 1 6.94 -31.91 -5.24
N LYS A 2 7.52 -33.07 -4.93
CA LYS A 2 8.41 -33.26 -3.77
C LYS A 2 9.83 -32.82 -4.18
N ILE A 3 10.35 -31.77 -3.55
CA ILE A 3 11.73 -31.34 -3.76
C ILE A 3 12.63 -32.29 -2.97
N GLN A 4 13.38 -33.17 -3.65
CA GLN A 4 14.44 -33.94 -3.02
C GLN A 4 15.65 -33.03 -2.82
N ILE A 5 15.95 -32.75 -1.56
CA ILE A 5 17.20 -32.10 -1.15
C ILE A 5 18.25 -33.21 -1.00
N PRO A 6 19.45 -33.09 -1.62
CA PRO A 6 20.47 -34.13 -1.53
C PRO A 6 20.92 -34.35 -0.08
N GLY A 7 20.99 -35.62 0.34
CA GLY A 7 21.31 -36.03 1.72
C GLY A 7 22.67 -35.53 2.23
N SER A 8 23.63 -35.30 1.33
CA SER A 8 24.94 -34.74 1.65
C SER A 8 24.89 -33.31 2.24
N PHE A 9 23.80 -32.57 2.02
CA PHE A 9 23.60 -31.27 2.66
C PHE A 9 23.30 -31.42 4.16
N PHE A 10 22.57 -32.46 4.57
CA PHE A 10 22.25 -32.70 5.97
C PHE A 10 23.45 -33.23 6.75
N ASP A 11 24.31 -34.03 6.14
CA ASP A 11 25.52 -34.59 6.79
C ASP A 11 26.62 -33.55 7.00
N ALA A 12 26.71 -32.54 6.11
CA ALA A 12 27.59 -31.39 6.30
C ALA A 12 27.07 -30.42 7.39
N VAL A 13 25.75 -30.32 7.55
CA VAL A 13 25.10 -29.45 8.56
C VAL A 13 25.04 -30.12 9.94
N SER A 14 24.99 -31.45 10.02
CA SER A 14 24.90 -32.20 11.29
C SER A 14 26.21 -32.21 12.08
N ASN A 15 27.37 -32.16 11.41
CA ASN A 15 28.69 -32.18 12.05
C ASN A 15 29.13 -30.83 12.64
N VAL A 16 28.51 -29.73 12.23
CA VAL A 16 28.71 -28.44 12.90
C VAL A 16 27.61 -28.30 13.94
N SER A 17 27.90 -28.60 15.21
CA SER A 17 26.90 -28.56 16.29
C SER A 17 26.02 -27.30 16.15
N PHE A 18 24.71 -27.48 15.95
CA PHE A 18 23.74 -26.42 15.65
C PHE A 18 23.88 -25.22 16.61
N THR A 19 24.27 -25.47 17.86
CA THR A 19 24.61 -24.48 18.90
C THR A 19 25.78 -23.55 18.56
N ARG A 20 26.80 -24.00 17.82
CA ARG A 20 27.98 -23.20 17.39
C ARG A 20 27.65 -22.26 16.23
N ILE A 21 26.93 -22.72 15.20
CA ILE A 21 26.39 -21.86 14.13
C ILE A 21 25.38 -20.86 14.70
N TRP A 22 24.63 -21.27 15.72
CA TRP A 22 23.63 -20.41 16.35
C TRP A 22 24.26 -19.27 17.18
N GLN A 23 25.29 -19.55 17.98
CA GLN A 23 26.00 -18.51 18.74
C GLN A 23 26.74 -17.50 17.84
N TRP A 24 27.11 -17.91 16.63
CA TRP A 24 27.73 -17.08 15.59
C TRP A 24 26.82 -15.93 15.09
N LEU A 25 25.49 -16.07 15.19
CA LEU A 25 24.51 -15.05 14.79
C LEU A 25 24.24 -13.99 15.89
N VAL A 26 24.85 -14.10 17.08
CA VAL A 26 24.16 -13.72 18.32
C VAL A 26 24.58 -12.45 19.07
N ARG A 27 25.54 -11.59 18.68
CA ARG A 27 25.57 -10.15 19.14
C ARG A 27 26.83 -9.42 18.68
N ALA A 28 26.75 -8.12 18.40
CA ALA A 28 27.89 -7.20 18.56
C ALA A 28 27.75 -6.34 19.86
N ARG A 29 28.74 -5.51 20.17
CA ARG A 29 28.67 -4.54 21.29
C ARG A 29 27.45 -3.62 21.13
N GLY A 30 26.61 -3.51 22.17
CA GLY A 30 25.36 -2.74 22.12
C GLY A 30 24.17 -3.43 21.43
N GLY A 31 24.33 -4.67 20.99
CA GLY A 31 23.25 -5.49 20.43
C GLY A 31 22.97 -5.30 18.94
N TRP A 32 23.59 -4.30 18.28
CA TRP A 32 23.47 -4.08 16.83
C TRP A 32 24.53 -4.87 16.06
N PRO A 33 24.29 -5.27 14.79
CA PRO A 33 25.33 -5.83 13.93
C PRO A 33 26.45 -4.82 13.63
N SER A 34 27.65 -5.30 13.30
CA SER A 34 28.75 -4.43 12.88
C SER A 34 28.37 -3.63 11.63
N PRO A 35 28.99 -2.45 11.39
CA PRO A 35 28.74 -1.67 10.17
C PRO A 35 28.96 -2.51 8.89
N LEU A 36 30.03 -3.32 8.85
CA LEU A 36 30.30 -4.23 7.73
C LEU A 36 29.15 -5.24 7.52
N ALA A 37 28.64 -5.84 8.60
CA ALA A 37 27.50 -6.77 8.51
C ALA A 37 26.21 -6.08 8.01
N GLN A 38 26.01 -4.80 8.36
CA GLN A 38 24.88 -4.02 7.85
C GLN A 38 25.06 -3.69 6.36
N ILE A 39 26.27 -3.31 5.94
CA ILE A 39 26.59 -3.07 4.52
C ILE A 39 26.35 -4.35 3.69
N LEU A 40 26.88 -5.49 4.15
CA LEU A 40 26.68 -6.79 3.49
C LEU A 40 25.20 -7.17 3.41
N LEU A 41 24.44 -6.98 4.49
CA LEU A 41 22.99 -7.18 4.51
C LEU A 41 22.29 -6.37 3.42
N TYR A 42 22.50 -5.06 3.40
CA TYR A 42 21.81 -4.19 2.43
C TYR A 42 22.27 -4.44 0.99
N ALA A 43 23.55 -4.75 0.78
CA ALA A 43 24.06 -5.14 -0.54
C ALA A 43 23.40 -6.43 -1.03
N THR A 44 23.24 -7.44 -0.17
CA THR A 44 22.53 -8.68 -0.51
C THR A 44 21.06 -8.44 -0.79
N VAL A 45 20.36 -7.65 0.04
CA VAL A 45 18.95 -7.32 -0.20
C VAL A 45 18.79 -6.56 -1.51
N LEU A 46 19.67 -5.61 -1.81
CA LEU A 46 19.67 -4.87 -3.06
C LEU A 46 19.92 -5.80 -4.27
N TYR A 47 20.87 -6.73 -4.16
CA TYR A 47 21.14 -7.73 -5.19
C TYR A 47 19.93 -8.63 -5.44
N MET A 48 19.33 -9.18 -4.39
CA MET A 48 18.10 -9.99 -4.48
C MET A 48 16.95 -9.18 -5.12
N GLY A 49 16.82 -7.92 -4.73
CA GLY A 49 15.83 -7.00 -5.29
C GLY A 49 16.08 -6.71 -6.76
N TRP A 50 17.34 -6.57 -7.19
CA TRP A 50 17.70 -6.39 -8.59
C TRP A 50 17.34 -7.61 -9.44
N LEU A 51 17.56 -8.81 -8.92
CA LEU A 51 17.11 -10.05 -9.58
C LEU A 51 15.59 -10.11 -9.69
N ALA A 52 14.85 -9.75 -8.63
CA ALA A 52 13.40 -9.70 -8.68
C ALA A 52 12.90 -8.63 -9.67
N PHE A 53 13.56 -7.48 -9.72
CA PHE A 53 13.25 -6.39 -10.64
C PHE A 53 13.47 -6.82 -12.10
N SER A 54 14.61 -7.42 -12.43
CA SER A 54 14.91 -7.88 -13.80
C SER A 54 13.89 -8.92 -14.29
N MET A 55 13.45 -9.82 -13.42
CA MET A 55 12.41 -10.80 -13.75
C MET A 55 11.05 -10.18 -14.03
N ARG A 56 10.74 -9.00 -13.46
CA ARG A 56 9.48 -8.28 -13.69
C ARG A 56 9.49 -7.49 -15.00
N MET A 57 10.66 -7.13 -15.54
CA MET A 57 10.78 -6.29 -16.74
C MET A 57 10.02 -6.84 -17.96
N PRO A 58 10.13 -8.12 -18.34
CA PRO A 58 9.37 -8.67 -19.47
C PRO A 58 7.85 -8.57 -19.32
N MET A 59 7.33 -8.41 -18.09
CA MET A 59 5.90 -8.33 -17.81
C MET A 59 5.35 -6.91 -17.93
N VAL A 60 6.22 -5.90 -17.80
CA VAL A 60 5.83 -4.49 -17.82
C VAL A 60 6.23 -3.79 -19.12
N GLN A 61 7.32 -4.19 -19.76
CA GLN A 61 7.89 -3.49 -20.93
C GLN A 61 6.99 -3.49 -22.17
N ARG A 62 6.19 -4.56 -22.37
CA ARG A 62 5.28 -4.71 -23.52
C ARG A 62 3.82 -4.50 -23.17
N ASN A 63 3.56 -4.03 -21.95
CA ASN A 63 2.21 -3.85 -21.46
C ASN A 63 1.88 -2.35 -21.47
N HIS A 64 1.18 -1.91 -22.52
CA HIS A 64 0.82 -0.50 -22.72
C HIS A 64 -0.44 -0.10 -21.96
N ASP A 65 -1.04 -0.99 -21.17
CA ASP A 65 -2.20 -0.69 -20.33
C ASP A 65 -1.83 0.15 -19.10
N ILE A 66 -2.26 1.41 -19.01
CA ILE A 66 -1.96 2.20 -17.81
C ILE A 66 -2.68 1.64 -16.56
N GLY A 67 -3.76 0.87 -16.74
CA GLY A 67 -4.63 0.36 -15.69
C GLY A 67 -5.85 1.24 -15.48
N HIS A 68 -6.51 1.06 -14.34
CA HIS A 68 -7.81 1.72 -14.06
C HIS A 68 -7.64 3.17 -13.55
N ALA A 69 -8.71 3.73 -12.96
CA ALA A 69 -8.84 5.11 -12.51
C ALA A 69 -7.63 5.63 -11.73
N ASP A 70 -7.28 4.93 -10.66
CA ASP A 70 -6.18 5.31 -9.77
C ASP A 70 -4.84 5.38 -10.52
N SER A 71 -4.58 4.40 -11.40
CA SER A 71 -3.32 4.32 -12.14
C SER A 71 -3.14 5.47 -13.13
N ALA A 72 -4.18 5.72 -13.92
CA ALA A 72 -4.15 6.78 -14.92
C ALA A 72 -4.11 8.17 -14.27
N ALA A 73 -4.82 8.34 -13.14
CA ALA A 73 -4.77 9.54 -12.30
C ALA A 73 -3.32 9.89 -11.91
N TYR A 74 -2.60 8.96 -11.26
CA TYR A 74 -1.20 9.18 -10.87
C TYR A 74 -0.29 9.49 -12.07
N ALA A 75 -0.49 8.80 -13.18
CA ALA A 75 0.30 9.00 -14.38
C ALA A 75 0.01 10.35 -15.07
N LEU A 76 -1.25 10.80 -15.10
CA LEU A 76 -1.64 12.10 -15.65
C LEU A 76 -1.09 13.25 -14.81
N GLN A 77 -1.11 13.13 -13.47
CA GLN A 77 -0.45 14.10 -12.59
C GLN A 77 1.06 14.15 -12.86
N ALA A 78 1.72 12.99 -13.01
CA ALA A 78 3.14 12.92 -13.33
C ALA A 78 3.46 13.55 -14.69
N ARG A 79 2.62 13.32 -15.70
CA ARG A 79 2.72 13.95 -17.03
C ARG A 79 2.55 15.46 -16.93
N GLY A 80 1.60 15.94 -16.11
CA GLY A 80 1.41 17.37 -15.84
C GLY A 80 2.65 18.02 -15.24
N LEU A 81 3.32 17.36 -14.29
CA LEU A 81 4.58 17.82 -13.70
C LEU A 81 5.70 17.94 -14.75
N VAL A 82 5.79 17.01 -15.69
CA VAL A 82 6.79 17.04 -16.78
C VAL A 82 6.48 18.13 -17.81
N ASN A 83 5.19 18.40 -18.06
CA ASN A 83 4.72 19.35 -19.07
C ASN A 83 4.41 20.76 -18.52
N ASN A 84 4.86 21.09 -17.30
CA ASN A 84 4.65 22.38 -16.62
C ASN A 84 3.18 22.75 -16.32
N TRP A 85 2.26 21.78 -16.23
CA TRP A 85 0.87 22.04 -15.79
C TRP A 85 0.69 21.96 -14.28
N SER A 86 1.78 21.91 -13.52
CA SER A 86 1.76 21.65 -12.09
C SER A 86 1.08 20.30 -11.78
N LEU A 87 0.32 20.21 -10.69
CA LEU A 87 -0.45 19.05 -10.25
C LEU A 87 -1.88 19.03 -10.82
N LYS A 88 -2.19 19.88 -11.81
CA LYS A 88 -3.51 19.94 -12.41
C LYS A 88 -3.77 18.69 -13.25
N ILE A 89 -4.99 18.18 -13.16
CA ILE A 89 -5.48 17.11 -14.03
C ILE A 89 -6.44 17.66 -15.09
N PRO A 90 -6.40 17.17 -16.34
CA PRO A 90 -7.21 17.66 -17.45
C PRO A 90 -8.58 16.96 -17.53
N TYR A 91 -9.14 16.50 -16.41
CA TYR A 91 -10.45 15.84 -16.40
C TYR A 91 -11.28 16.09 -15.16
N VAL A 92 -12.60 15.93 -15.32
CA VAL A 92 -13.57 15.77 -14.23
C VAL A 92 -14.16 14.37 -14.31
N SER A 93 -14.05 13.56 -13.25
CA SER A 93 -14.58 12.18 -13.21
C SER A 93 -15.80 12.01 -12.30
N VAL A 94 -15.96 12.91 -11.34
CA VAL A 94 -17.01 12.91 -10.33
C VAL A 94 -17.62 14.30 -10.21
N PHE A 95 -18.91 14.34 -9.92
CA PHE A 95 -19.74 15.55 -9.96
C PHE A 95 -20.28 15.89 -8.58
N PHE A 96 -19.43 15.74 -7.55
CA PHE A 96 -19.73 16.14 -6.19
C PHE A 96 -19.91 17.66 -6.08
N ARG A 97 -18.94 18.41 -6.61
CA ARG A 97 -18.94 19.87 -6.63
C ARG A 97 -18.95 20.39 -8.06
N SER A 98 -19.54 21.56 -8.28
CA SER A 98 -19.38 22.31 -9.52
C SER A 98 -17.91 22.75 -9.62
N GLY A 99 -17.24 22.27 -10.67
CA GLY A 99 -15.86 22.63 -10.97
C GLY A 99 -15.80 23.82 -11.93
N PRO A 100 -14.61 24.42 -12.13
CA PRO A 100 -14.42 25.41 -13.18
C PRO A 100 -14.73 24.77 -14.55
N SER A 101 -15.39 25.53 -15.43
CA SER A 101 -15.83 25.03 -16.75
C SER A 101 -14.66 24.70 -17.69
N ASP A 102 -13.46 25.21 -17.42
CA ASP A 102 -12.24 24.92 -18.16
C ASP A 102 -11.60 23.56 -17.83
N ILE A 103 -12.17 22.82 -16.87
CA ILE A 103 -11.82 21.45 -16.42
C ILE A 103 -10.56 21.36 -15.55
N TRP A 104 -9.61 22.30 -15.68
CA TRP A 104 -8.33 22.23 -15.01
C TRP A 104 -8.46 22.31 -13.48
N ARG A 105 -8.28 21.18 -12.80
CA ARG A 105 -8.47 21.07 -11.35
C ARG A 105 -7.31 20.38 -10.64
N TYR A 106 -7.16 20.69 -9.36
CA TYR A 106 -6.13 20.12 -8.47
C TYR A 106 -6.62 18.96 -7.61
N ASP A 107 -7.93 18.69 -7.64
CA ASP A 107 -8.56 17.64 -6.85
C ASP A 107 -8.67 16.41 -7.72
N ASP A 108 -7.73 15.51 -7.50
CA ASP A 108 -7.91 14.13 -7.84
C ASP A 108 -8.14 13.34 -6.55
N HIS A 109 -8.65 12.13 -6.69
CA HIS A 109 -8.93 11.22 -5.58
C HIS A 109 -7.73 10.96 -4.67
N TRP A 110 -6.50 11.25 -5.13
CA TRP A 110 -5.28 10.87 -4.44
C TRP A 110 -4.23 11.99 -4.42
N PRO A 111 -3.53 12.17 -3.28
CA PRO A 111 -2.37 13.06 -3.24
C PRO A 111 -1.21 12.53 -4.11
N PRO A 112 -0.27 13.40 -4.53
CA PRO A 112 0.61 13.16 -5.69
C PRO A 112 1.92 12.42 -5.43
N MET A 113 2.11 11.68 -4.33
CA MET A 113 3.43 11.07 -4.04
C MET A 113 3.88 10.12 -5.15
N LEU A 114 3.00 9.25 -5.64
CA LEU A 114 3.37 8.35 -6.73
C LEU A 114 3.72 9.14 -8.00
N ALA A 115 3.00 10.23 -8.28
CA ALA A 115 3.31 11.11 -9.40
C ALA A 115 4.71 11.72 -9.29
N PHE A 116 5.18 12.07 -8.08
CA PHE A 116 6.56 12.53 -7.86
C PHE A 116 7.62 11.46 -8.15
N PHE A 117 7.31 10.18 -7.96
CA PHE A 117 8.20 9.08 -8.36
C PHE A 117 8.15 8.79 -9.88
N LEU A 118 6.99 8.99 -10.51
CA LEU A 118 6.78 8.77 -11.94
C LEU A 118 7.39 9.89 -12.80
N ALA A 119 7.30 11.14 -12.35
CA ALA A 119 7.70 12.30 -13.15
C ALA A 119 9.18 12.27 -13.62
N PRO A 120 10.18 11.90 -12.79
CA PRO A 120 11.56 11.74 -13.26
C PRO A 120 11.69 10.69 -14.37
N ALA A 121 11.00 9.56 -14.24
CA ALA A 121 11.02 8.52 -15.27
C ALA A 121 10.37 9.00 -16.57
N PHE A 122 9.24 9.72 -16.48
CA PHE A 122 8.59 10.32 -17.65
C PHE A 122 9.45 11.39 -18.32
N ARG A 123 10.18 12.19 -17.54
CA ARG A 123 11.08 13.23 -18.07
C ARG A 123 12.25 12.63 -18.87
N TRP A 124 12.73 11.45 -18.49
CA TRP A 124 13.90 10.81 -19.10
C TRP A 124 13.56 9.77 -20.17
N ALA A 125 12.50 8.98 -19.98
CA ALA A 125 12.15 7.85 -20.83
C ALA A 125 10.84 8.05 -21.62
N GLY A 126 10.12 9.15 -21.40
CA GLY A 126 8.84 9.45 -22.04
C GLY A 126 7.62 9.02 -21.21
N THR A 127 6.46 9.61 -21.52
CA THR A 127 5.19 9.39 -20.83
C THR A 127 4.49 8.15 -21.38
N ASP A 128 4.95 6.99 -20.96
CA ASP A 128 4.45 5.68 -21.41
C ASP A 128 4.02 4.80 -20.23
N ALA A 129 3.05 3.91 -20.46
CA ALA A 129 2.51 3.02 -19.43
C ALA A 129 3.57 2.03 -18.92
N ALA A 130 4.46 1.54 -19.78
CA ALA A 130 5.56 0.66 -19.38
C ALA A 130 6.51 1.38 -18.42
N ASN A 131 6.87 2.64 -18.72
CA ASN A 131 7.73 3.45 -17.84
C ASN A 131 7.11 3.65 -16.46
N ALA A 132 5.79 3.88 -16.38
CA ALA A 132 5.11 4.03 -15.10
C ALA A 132 5.12 2.73 -14.27
N ARG A 133 4.94 1.59 -14.94
CA ARG A 133 5.00 0.27 -14.29
C ARG A 133 6.40 -0.11 -13.87
N ILE A 134 7.43 0.26 -14.62
CA ILE A 134 8.84 0.03 -14.25
C ILE A 134 9.14 0.70 -12.91
N VAL A 135 8.68 1.93 -12.70
CA VAL A 135 8.84 2.63 -11.40
C VAL A 135 8.19 1.84 -10.27
N CYS A 136 6.96 1.37 -10.45
CA CYS A 136 6.23 0.61 -9.43
C CYS A 136 6.87 -0.76 -9.16
N ALA A 137 7.36 -1.43 -10.20
CA ALA A 137 8.12 -2.67 -10.08
C ALA A 137 9.39 -2.46 -9.26
N GLY A 138 10.08 -1.33 -9.49
CA GLY A 138 11.26 -0.91 -8.72
C GLY A 138 10.95 -0.64 -7.24
N ILE A 139 9.83 0.04 -6.95
CA ILE A 139 9.38 0.27 -5.57
C ILE A 139 9.16 -1.07 -4.84
N GLY A 140 8.44 -2.01 -5.47
CA GLY A 140 8.15 -3.30 -4.87
C GLY A 140 9.34 -4.26 -4.80
N ALA A 141 10.29 -4.18 -5.73
CA ALA A 141 11.44 -5.08 -5.79
C ALA A 141 12.65 -4.55 -5.02
N LEU A 142 12.83 -3.24 -4.91
CA LEU A 142 14.01 -2.62 -4.31
C LEU A 142 13.66 -1.88 -3.01
N LEU A 143 12.80 -0.88 -3.09
CA LEU A 143 12.55 0.04 -1.97
C LEU A 143 11.90 -0.67 -0.78
N LEU A 144 10.80 -1.38 -0.99
CA LEU A 144 10.06 -2.04 0.09
C LEU A 144 10.91 -3.09 0.83
N PRO A 145 11.60 -4.04 0.17
CA PRO A 145 12.46 -5.02 0.86
C PRO A 145 13.60 -4.38 1.65
N LEU A 146 14.20 -3.29 1.15
CA LEU A 146 15.24 -2.54 1.86
C LEU A 146 14.69 -1.90 3.15
N LEU A 147 13.54 -1.24 3.08
CA LEU A 147 12.91 -0.63 4.25
C LEU A 147 12.43 -1.70 5.24
N ALA A 148 11.93 -2.84 4.76
CA ALA A 148 11.52 -3.96 5.60
C ALA A 148 12.71 -4.61 6.31
N ALA A 149 13.85 -4.79 5.62
CA ALA A 149 15.11 -5.19 6.23
C ALA A 149 15.55 -4.20 7.32
N TRP A 150 15.48 -2.89 7.04
CA TRP A 150 15.83 -1.86 8.01
C TRP A 150 14.91 -1.90 9.24
N LEU A 151 13.61 -2.08 9.06
CA LEU A 151 12.66 -2.24 10.17
C LEU A 151 13.03 -3.47 11.01
N ALA A 152 13.22 -4.65 10.39
CA ALA A 152 13.57 -5.85 11.12
C ALA A 152 14.93 -5.70 11.84
N LEU A 153 15.92 -5.09 11.20
CA LEU A 153 17.20 -4.78 11.82
C LEU A 153 17.04 -3.84 13.03
N SER A 154 16.14 -2.85 12.93
CA SER A 154 15.88 -1.89 14.01
C SER A 154 15.12 -2.50 15.18
N CYS A 155 14.26 -3.49 14.94
CA CYS A 155 13.50 -4.23 15.94
C CYS A 155 14.31 -5.36 16.57
N CYS A 156 14.75 -6.30 15.75
CA CYS A 156 15.36 -7.57 16.13
C CYS A 156 16.87 -7.41 16.41
N ARG A 157 17.52 -6.44 15.73
CA ARG A 157 18.98 -6.26 15.73
C ARG A 157 19.75 -7.49 15.23
N ARG A 158 19.13 -8.24 14.32
CA ARG A 158 19.67 -9.47 13.71
C ARG A 158 19.71 -9.35 12.20
N VAL A 159 20.84 -9.68 11.60
CA VAL A 159 21.00 -9.74 10.13
C VAL A 159 20.08 -10.80 9.52
N TRP A 160 20.00 -11.98 10.13
CA TRP A 160 19.14 -13.06 9.62
C TRP A 160 17.65 -12.67 9.59
N ALA A 161 17.18 -11.94 10.60
CA ALA A 161 15.79 -11.48 10.64
C ALA A 161 15.52 -10.45 9.54
N ALA A 162 16.46 -9.53 9.32
CA ALA A 162 16.38 -8.56 8.23
C ALA A 162 16.38 -9.21 6.84
N LEU A 163 17.26 -10.20 6.62
CA LEU A 163 17.27 -10.99 5.37
C LEU A 163 15.96 -11.77 5.20
N ALA A 164 15.46 -12.42 6.25
CA ALA A 164 14.24 -13.20 6.20
C ALA A 164 13.03 -12.32 5.85
N VAL A 165 12.89 -11.16 6.50
CA VAL A 165 11.80 -10.22 6.20
C VAL A 165 11.91 -9.66 4.77
N ALA A 166 13.10 -9.28 4.32
CA ALA A 166 13.28 -8.82 2.94
C ALA A 166 12.96 -9.92 1.91
N ALA A 167 13.43 -11.15 2.16
CA ALA A 167 13.10 -12.30 1.33
C ALA A 167 11.59 -12.54 1.30
N LEU A 168 10.89 -12.46 2.43
CA LEU A 168 9.43 -12.60 2.48
C LEU A 168 8.72 -11.53 1.63
N MET A 169 9.20 -10.28 1.61
CA MET A 169 8.63 -9.24 0.75
C MET A 169 8.85 -9.54 -0.74
N LEU A 170 10.04 -10.02 -1.10
CA LEU A 170 10.38 -10.39 -2.49
C LEU A 170 9.62 -11.63 -2.98
N LEU A 171 9.42 -12.60 -2.09
CA LEU A 171 8.76 -13.87 -2.38
C LEU A 171 7.23 -13.77 -2.35
N ASN A 172 6.66 -12.70 -1.78
CA ASN A 172 5.21 -12.59 -1.66
C ASN A 172 4.53 -12.41 -3.04
N PRO A 173 3.64 -13.33 -3.48
CA PRO A 173 3.00 -13.24 -4.79
C PRO A 173 2.09 -12.02 -4.94
N LEU A 174 1.39 -11.61 -3.88
CA LEU A 174 0.52 -10.44 -3.94
C LEU A 174 1.33 -9.15 -4.11
N MET A 175 2.43 -8.99 -3.34
CA MET A 175 3.38 -7.88 -3.54
C MET A 175 3.95 -7.87 -4.95
N PHE A 176 4.30 -9.04 -5.47
CA PHE A 176 4.75 -9.19 -6.85
C PHE A 176 3.70 -8.66 -7.83
N SER A 177 2.45 -9.14 -7.76
CA SER A 177 1.38 -8.74 -8.68
C SER A 177 1.05 -7.25 -8.57
N GLU A 178 0.88 -6.73 -7.36
CA GLU A 178 0.52 -5.33 -7.17
C GLU A 178 1.66 -4.37 -7.54
N SER A 179 2.92 -4.81 -7.46
CA SER A 179 4.06 -4.00 -7.95
C SER A 179 4.13 -3.87 -9.47
N LEU A 180 3.40 -4.70 -10.23
CA LEU A 180 3.31 -4.60 -11.70
C LEU A 180 2.24 -3.59 -12.14
N ARG A 181 1.46 -3.04 -11.19
CA ARG A 181 0.42 -2.05 -11.44
C ARG A 181 0.90 -0.67 -11.00
N VAL A 182 0.37 0.37 -11.64
CA VAL A 182 0.66 1.76 -11.30
C VAL A 182 -0.20 2.20 -10.12
N LEU A 183 -0.09 1.49 -8.99
CA LEU A 183 -0.85 1.76 -7.78
C LEU A 183 0.07 2.23 -6.66
N SER A 184 -0.47 3.09 -5.80
CA SER A 184 0.27 3.66 -4.67
C SER A 184 0.39 2.72 -3.48
N ASP A 185 -0.36 1.61 -3.45
CA ASP A 185 -0.45 0.66 -2.33
C ASP A 185 0.93 0.11 -1.90
N VAL A 186 1.77 -0.28 -2.85
CA VAL A 186 3.13 -0.78 -2.55
C VAL A 186 4.04 0.36 -2.05
N LEU A 187 3.86 1.57 -2.58
CA LEU A 187 4.60 2.76 -2.15
C LEU A 187 4.22 3.15 -0.72
N VAL A 188 2.93 3.21 -0.37
CA VAL A 188 2.52 3.52 1.00
C VAL A 188 2.99 2.42 1.97
N ALA A 189 2.92 1.14 1.60
CA ALA A 189 3.49 0.06 2.41
C ALA A 189 4.99 0.28 2.68
N ALA A 190 5.76 0.68 1.66
CA ALA A 190 7.18 1.01 1.81
C ALA A 190 7.39 2.21 2.74
N LEU A 191 6.63 3.28 2.57
CA LEU A 191 6.75 4.51 3.37
C LEU A 191 6.36 4.30 4.85
N LEU A 192 5.28 3.56 5.12
CA LEU A 192 4.90 3.19 6.50
C LEU A 192 5.96 2.28 7.15
N THR A 193 6.54 1.38 6.37
CA THR A 193 7.66 0.53 6.81
C THR A 193 8.88 1.38 7.17
N GLY A 194 9.22 2.36 6.32
CA GLY A 194 10.28 3.33 6.57
C GLY A 194 10.02 4.19 7.80
N PHE A 195 8.80 4.72 7.95
CA PHE A 195 8.35 5.44 9.14
C PHE A 195 8.61 4.63 10.41
N MET A 196 8.14 3.38 10.46
CA MET A 196 8.35 2.51 11.62
C MET A 196 9.83 2.13 11.82
N ALA A 197 10.61 1.92 10.75
CA ALA A 197 12.05 1.63 10.87
C ALA A 197 12.80 2.78 11.55
N VAL A 198 12.45 4.02 11.16
CA VAL A 198 12.98 5.25 11.73
C VAL A 198 12.53 5.44 13.17
N MET A 199 11.26 5.20 13.48
CA MET A 199 10.73 5.22 14.85
C MET A 199 11.46 4.21 15.74
N MET A 200 11.73 3.00 15.25
CA MET A 200 12.48 1.98 16.00
C MET A 200 13.96 2.37 16.18
N SER A 201 14.53 3.06 15.19
CA SER A 201 15.90 3.58 15.22
C SER A 201 16.08 4.78 16.15
N CYS A 202 15.02 5.55 16.42
CA CYS A 202 15.09 6.75 17.26
C CYS A 202 15.49 6.44 18.71
N ARG A 203 15.20 5.22 19.19
CA ARG A 203 15.66 4.68 20.47
C ARG A 203 17.18 4.73 20.65
N ARG A 204 17.93 4.69 19.55
CA ARG A 204 19.40 4.81 19.53
C ARG A 204 19.84 6.25 19.33
N ARG A 205 19.20 6.96 18.38
CA ARG A 205 19.53 8.34 18.01
C ARG A 205 18.24 9.12 17.82
N PRO A 206 17.86 10.00 18.76
CA PRO A 206 16.62 10.76 18.66
C PRO A 206 16.51 11.63 17.40
N SER A 207 17.63 12.01 16.77
CA SER A 207 17.66 12.76 15.51
C SER A 207 16.95 12.04 14.35
N TRP A 208 16.77 10.71 14.42
CA TRP A 208 15.96 9.97 13.45
C TRP A 208 14.51 10.47 13.39
N LEU A 209 13.99 11.11 14.45
CA LEU A 209 12.64 11.70 14.43
C LEU A 209 12.46 12.77 13.34
N LEU A 210 13.54 13.43 12.89
CA LEU A 210 13.48 14.32 11.72
C LEU A 210 13.00 13.56 10.48
N LEU A 211 13.59 12.39 10.23
CA LEU A 211 13.24 11.56 9.10
C LEU A 211 11.85 10.91 9.27
N ALA A 212 11.40 10.72 10.52
CA ALA A 212 10.03 10.25 10.78
C ALA A 212 9.00 11.29 10.31
N GLY A 213 9.28 12.59 10.50
CA GLY A 213 8.49 13.68 9.93
C GLY A 213 8.42 13.65 8.41
N VAL A 214 9.55 13.36 7.73
CA VAL A 214 9.59 13.23 6.27
C VAL A 214 8.77 12.02 5.80
N PHE A 215 8.94 10.84 6.40
CA PHE A 215 8.14 9.66 6.04
C PHE A 215 6.64 9.86 6.30
N LEU A 216 6.29 10.54 7.39
CA LEU A 216 4.91 10.92 7.69
C LEU A 216 4.32 11.77 6.56
N ALA A 217 5.03 12.82 6.14
CA ALA A 217 4.58 13.68 5.05
C ALA A 217 4.47 12.89 3.74
N MET A 218 5.49 12.10 3.38
CA MET A 218 5.43 11.25 2.17
C MET A 218 4.27 10.25 2.20
N ALA A 219 3.99 9.64 3.36
CA ALA A 219 2.86 8.73 3.51
C ALA A 219 1.52 9.45 3.32
N PHE A 220 1.36 10.66 3.88
CA PHE A 220 0.21 11.53 3.63
C PHE A 220 0.06 11.87 2.14
N TYR A 221 1.14 12.26 1.47
CA TYR A 221 1.15 12.50 0.02
C TYR A 221 0.86 11.24 -0.81
N THR A 222 0.90 10.05 -0.23
CA THR A 222 0.54 8.82 -0.94
C THR A 222 -0.94 8.50 -0.75
N LYS A 223 -1.41 8.60 0.50
CA LYS A 223 -2.80 8.42 0.88
C LYS A 223 -3.12 9.44 1.99
N GLY A 224 -4.05 10.35 1.74
CA GLY A 224 -4.39 11.43 2.69
C GLY A 224 -4.84 10.93 4.07
N SER A 225 -5.36 9.71 4.15
CA SER A 225 -5.70 9.03 5.41
C SER A 225 -4.54 8.84 6.37
N GLN A 226 -3.31 8.81 5.85
CA GLN A 226 -2.09 8.68 6.65
C GLN A 226 -1.80 9.93 7.51
N LEU A 227 -2.70 10.93 7.48
CA LEU A 227 -2.79 11.96 8.49
C LEU A 227 -2.86 11.40 9.92
N ILE A 228 -3.40 10.18 10.09
CA ILE A 228 -3.43 9.46 11.37
C ILE A 228 -2.05 9.31 12.02
N LEU A 229 -0.97 9.34 11.22
CA LEU A 229 0.40 9.29 11.72
C LEU A 229 0.79 10.50 12.57
N LEU A 230 0.16 11.67 12.39
CA LEU A 230 0.40 12.83 13.27
C LEU A 230 -0.02 12.53 14.71
N ALA A 231 -1.12 11.78 14.89
CA ALA A 231 -1.57 11.32 16.20
C ALA A 231 -0.78 10.08 16.67
N ALA A 232 -0.40 9.19 15.76
CA ALA A 232 0.35 7.99 16.09
C ALA A 232 1.78 8.30 16.58
N LEU A 233 2.45 9.29 15.99
CA LEU A 233 3.84 9.64 16.29
C LEU A 233 4.10 9.90 17.79
N PRO A 234 3.37 10.80 18.51
CA PRO A 234 3.58 10.99 19.94
C PRO A 234 3.32 9.73 20.77
N VAL A 235 2.30 8.93 20.42
CA VAL A 235 1.96 7.70 21.12
C VAL A 235 3.07 6.66 20.96
N LEU A 236 3.50 6.40 19.73
CA LEU A 236 4.58 5.46 19.42
C LEU A 236 5.92 5.92 20.00
N ALA A 237 6.23 7.22 19.92
CA ALA A 237 7.43 7.80 20.52
C ALA A 237 7.44 7.58 22.04
N THR A 238 6.29 7.74 22.70
CA THR A 238 6.15 7.51 24.15
C THR A 238 6.33 6.04 24.50
N ILE A 239 5.78 5.11 23.71
CA ILE A 239 5.95 3.66 23.94
C ILE A 239 7.42 3.24 23.78
N LEU A 240 8.10 3.78 22.77
CA LEU A 240 9.47 3.39 22.42
C LEU A 240 10.53 4.06 23.29
N CYS A 241 10.33 5.33 23.65
CA CYS A 241 11.33 6.18 24.31
C CYS A 241 10.92 6.66 25.71
N GLY A 242 9.68 6.40 26.14
CA GLY A 242 9.08 6.98 27.34
C GLY A 242 8.67 8.44 27.15
N THR A 243 8.02 9.02 28.16
CA THR A 243 7.55 10.42 28.17
C THR A 243 8.69 11.44 28.08
N VAL A 244 9.93 11.03 28.35
CA VAL A 244 11.14 11.86 28.22
C VAL A 244 11.33 12.36 26.79
N ILE A 245 10.74 11.68 25.80
CA ILE A 245 10.81 12.08 24.40
C ILE A 245 10.24 13.49 24.15
N PHE A 246 9.27 13.92 24.96
CA PHE A 246 8.69 15.27 24.91
C PHE A 246 9.65 16.37 25.38
N ARG A 247 10.84 16.03 25.89
CA ARG A 247 11.93 17.00 26.15
C ARG A 247 12.95 17.05 25.00
N SER A 248 12.84 16.16 24.02
CA SER A 248 13.77 16.09 22.90
C SER A 248 13.43 17.16 21.86
N ARG A 249 14.37 18.07 21.57
CA ARG A 249 14.23 19.01 20.44
C ARG A 249 13.98 18.30 19.10
N TRP A 250 14.52 17.09 18.94
CA TRP A 250 14.37 16.30 17.71
C TRP A 250 12.95 15.78 17.51
N PHE A 251 12.19 15.57 18.59
CA PHE A 251 10.78 15.18 18.50
C PHE A 251 9.95 16.31 17.90
N TYR A 252 10.06 17.52 18.45
CA TYR A 252 9.36 18.69 17.93
C TYR A 252 9.83 19.06 16.53
N ALA A 253 11.15 19.04 16.28
CA ALA A 253 11.68 19.30 14.94
C ALA A 253 11.16 18.29 13.91
N GLY A 254 11.03 17.00 14.26
CA GLY A 254 10.41 16.00 13.40
C GLY A 254 8.94 16.28 13.09
N MET A 255 8.14 16.61 14.12
CA MET A 255 6.73 17.01 13.94
C MET A 255 6.60 18.25 13.05
N VAL A 256 7.40 19.29 13.31
CA VAL A 256 7.42 20.53 12.53
C VAL A 256 7.82 20.25 11.09
N ILE A 257 8.85 19.45 10.83
CA ILE A 257 9.23 19.05 9.46
C ILE A 257 8.06 18.35 8.76
N GLY A 258 7.40 17.40 9.44
CA GLY A 258 6.24 16.71 8.85
C GLY A 258 5.12 17.66 8.46
N ILE A 259 4.75 18.59 9.36
CA ILE A 259 3.71 19.60 9.10
C ILE A 259 4.13 20.55 7.97
N LEU A 260 5.35 21.07 8.02
CA LEU A 260 5.86 21.99 6.99
C LEU A 260 5.90 21.35 5.60
N LEU A 261 6.22 20.06 5.52
CA LEU A 261 6.22 19.34 4.25
C LEU A 261 4.81 19.07 3.73
N ILE A 262 3.81 18.87 4.60
CA ILE A 262 2.40 18.70 4.22
C ILE A 262 1.75 20.05 3.84
N MET A 263 2.17 21.13 4.49
CA MET A 263 1.54 22.46 4.41
C MET A 263 1.32 22.98 2.99
N PRO A 264 2.25 22.82 2.00
CA PRO A 264 2.00 23.25 0.63
C PRO A 264 0.75 22.62 0.01
N TRP A 265 0.49 21.34 0.27
CA TRP A 265 -0.72 20.68 -0.22
C TRP A 265 -1.97 21.23 0.46
N TRP A 266 -1.93 21.43 1.78
CA TRP A 266 -3.06 22.02 2.52
C TRP A 266 -3.39 23.44 2.08
N ILE A 267 -2.37 24.28 1.86
CA ILE A 267 -2.58 25.63 1.33
C ILE A 267 -3.23 25.55 -0.05
N ASN A 268 -2.73 24.68 -0.93
CA ASN A 268 -3.29 24.48 -2.26
C ASN A 268 -4.75 24.01 -2.21
N MET A 269 -5.07 23.05 -1.35
CA MET A 269 -6.44 22.56 -1.16
C MET A 269 -7.36 23.63 -0.57
N TRP A 270 -6.86 24.45 0.37
CA TRP A 270 -7.63 25.58 0.90
C TRP A 270 -7.92 26.60 -0.19
N TRP A 271 -6.91 27.09 -0.91
CA TRP A 271 -7.12 28.10 -1.96
C TRP A 271 -8.11 27.67 -3.04
N HIS A 272 -8.12 26.38 -3.41
CA HIS A 272 -8.99 25.90 -4.48
C HIS A 272 -10.35 25.38 -4.01
N TYR A 273 -10.48 24.88 -2.76
CA TYR A 273 -11.70 24.19 -2.31
C TYR A 273 -12.25 24.68 -0.97
N GLY A 274 -11.62 25.68 -0.35
CA GLY A 274 -12.01 26.23 0.94
C GLY A 274 -11.69 25.32 2.14
N SER A 275 -10.99 24.20 1.95
CA SER A 275 -10.63 23.27 3.02
C SER A 275 -9.24 22.67 2.82
N PRO A 276 -8.35 22.71 3.82
CA PRO A 276 -6.99 22.16 3.72
C PRO A 276 -6.98 20.63 3.58
N ILE A 277 -8.02 19.96 4.06
CA ILE A 277 -8.19 18.50 4.00
C ILE A 277 -9.21 18.10 2.94
N HIS A 278 -9.48 18.97 1.97
CA HIS A 278 -10.35 18.64 0.85
C HIS A 278 -9.83 17.40 0.13
N SER A 279 -10.72 16.44 -0.07
CA SER A 279 -10.50 15.28 -0.90
C SER A 279 -11.85 14.75 -1.33
N THR A 280 -11.99 14.39 -2.60
CA THR A 280 -13.13 13.62 -3.10
C THR A 280 -13.33 12.33 -2.31
N GLN A 281 -12.27 11.75 -1.74
CA GLN A 281 -12.36 10.56 -0.89
C GLN A 281 -13.19 10.76 0.38
N ASN A 282 -13.34 12.00 0.86
CA ASN A 282 -14.21 12.28 1.99
C ASN A 282 -15.68 11.96 1.64
N TYR A 283 -16.10 12.27 0.41
CA TYR A 283 -17.43 11.94 -0.11
C TYR A 283 -17.53 10.45 -0.43
N VAL A 284 -16.51 9.85 -1.03
CA VAL A 284 -16.43 8.41 -1.31
C VAL A 284 -16.61 7.57 -0.06
N SER A 285 -15.95 7.97 1.03
CA SER A 285 -15.94 7.20 2.27
C SER A 285 -17.32 7.06 2.90
N SER A 286 -18.31 7.88 2.52
CA SER A 286 -19.69 7.71 2.98
C SER A 286 -20.37 6.46 2.41
N PHE A 287 -20.02 6.05 1.20
CA PHE A 287 -20.65 4.94 0.47
C PHE A 287 -19.74 3.71 0.39
N PHE A 288 -18.42 3.91 0.49
CA PHE A 288 -17.44 2.84 0.26
C PHE A 288 -17.52 1.74 1.33
N GLY A 289 -17.98 0.55 0.92
CA GLY A 289 -18.18 -0.59 1.82
C GLY A 289 -19.65 -0.80 2.25
N ILE A 290 -20.55 0.14 1.96
CA ILE A 290 -22.00 -0.01 2.13
C ILE A 290 -22.57 -0.46 0.77
N GLU A 291 -22.77 -1.77 0.59
CA GLU A 291 -22.84 -2.46 -0.72
C GLU A 291 -23.93 -2.04 -1.73
N LYS A 292 -24.87 -1.16 -1.39
CA LYS A 292 -25.95 -0.79 -2.33
C LYS A 292 -25.48 0.34 -3.26
N ASN A 293 -25.14 -0.05 -4.49
CA ASN A 293 -24.97 0.83 -5.65
C ASN A 293 -23.82 1.85 -5.57
N TRP A 294 -22.63 1.41 -5.13
CA TRP A 294 -21.40 2.20 -5.17
C TRP A 294 -21.22 3.00 -6.47
N ASP A 295 -21.33 2.34 -7.64
CA ASP A 295 -21.16 3.01 -8.93
C ASP A 295 -22.25 4.03 -9.25
N GLN A 296 -23.46 3.88 -8.69
CA GLN A 296 -24.49 4.90 -8.87
C GLN A 296 -24.21 6.09 -7.95
N GLY A 297 -23.89 5.84 -6.68
CA GLY A 297 -23.59 6.89 -5.70
C GLY A 297 -22.32 7.68 -6.03
N PHE A 298 -21.25 7.00 -6.45
CA PHE A 298 -19.98 7.65 -6.79
C PHE A 298 -20.04 8.51 -8.04
N TYR A 299 -20.80 8.07 -9.05
CA TYR A 299 -20.91 8.77 -10.33
C TYR A 299 -22.22 9.56 -10.48
N ALA A 300 -23.01 9.68 -9.41
CA ALA A 300 -24.18 10.55 -9.38
C ALA A 300 -23.77 12.03 -9.51
N VAL A 301 -24.74 12.85 -9.92
CA VAL A 301 -24.58 14.30 -10.02
C VAL A 301 -25.14 14.94 -8.76
N TYR A 302 -24.24 15.47 -7.92
CA TYR A 302 -24.60 16.18 -6.69
C TYR A 302 -24.56 17.70 -6.90
N TRP A 303 -23.58 18.19 -7.65
CA TRP A 303 -23.47 19.59 -8.05
C TRP A 303 -23.56 20.57 -6.85
N ASP A 304 -22.74 20.33 -5.82
CA ASP A 304 -22.69 21.02 -4.52
C ASP A 304 -23.90 20.80 -3.59
N ARG A 305 -24.83 19.92 -3.96
CA ARG A 305 -26.05 19.64 -3.18
C ARG A 305 -26.05 18.22 -2.65
N ASN A 306 -26.64 18.03 -1.47
CA ASN A 306 -26.75 16.72 -0.82
C ASN A 306 -25.41 15.95 -0.79
N LEU A 307 -24.32 16.70 -0.63
CA LEU A 307 -23.00 16.11 -0.59
C LEU A 307 -22.95 15.10 0.54
N PRO A 308 -22.56 13.85 0.25
CA PRO A 308 -22.52 12.84 1.27
C PRO A 308 -21.45 13.16 2.30
N LYS A 309 -21.78 12.96 3.57
CA LYS A 309 -20.89 13.25 4.69
C LYS A 309 -20.38 11.93 5.27
N MET A 310 -19.21 12.00 5.89
CA MET A 310 -18.66 10.87 6.63
C MET A 310 -19.62 10.38 7.72
N ASN A 311 -20.42 11.28 8.30
CA ASN A 311 -21.43 10.93 9.31
C ASN A 311 -22.59 10.08 8.75
N ASP A 312 -22.92 10.22 7.47
CA ASP A 312 -24.03 9.49 6.85
C ASP A 312 -23.76 7.98 6.86
N ARG A 313 -22.49 7.57 6.73
CA ARG A 313 -22.04 6.19 6.90
C ARG A 313 -22.43 5.61 8.26
N PHE A 314 -22.37 6.42 9.32
CA PHE A 314 -22.64 5.96 10.69
C PHE A 314 -24.12 6.04 11.06
N GLN A 315 -24.96 6.70 10.25
CA GLN A 315 -26.41 6.76 10.45
C GLN A 315 -27.10 5.45 10.06
N ASP A 316 -26.61 4.76 9.02
CA ASP A 316 -27.03 3.39 8.70
C ASP A 316 -26.21 2.39 9.52
N HIS A 317 -26.58 2.25 10.80
CA HIS A 317 -25.88 1.39 11.76
C HIS A 317 -25.77 -0.06 11.30
N ASP A 318 -26.81 -0.60 10.67
CA ASP A 318 -26.83 -2.00 10.22
C ASP A 318 -25.91 -2.20 9.02
N ALA A 319 -25.98 -1.32 8.01
CA ALA A 319 -25.08 -1.40 6.87
C ALA A 319 -23.61 -1.24 7.30
N TRP A 320 -23.32 -0.27 8.17
CA TRP A 320 -21.97 -0.06 8.68
C TRP A 320 -21.46 -1.25 9.50
N ARG A 321 -22.29 -1.81 10.39
CA ARG A 321 -21.93 -2.98 11.21
C ARG A 321 -21.66 -4.19 10.34
N ASN A 322 -22.50 -4.43 9.33
CA ASN A 322 -22.34 -5.55 8.39
C ASN A 322 -21.09 -5.39 7.54
N ALA A 323 -20.85 -4.18 7.01
CA ALA A 323 -19.63 -3.85 6.27
C ALA A 323 -18.37 -4.07 7.11
N SER A 324 -18.34 -3.52 8.33
CA SER A 324 -17.21 -3.65 9.26
C SER A 324 -16.96 -5.10 9.67
N ARG A 325 -18.02 -5.89 9.91
CA ARG A 325 -17.92 -7.33 10.22
C ARG A 325 -17.35 -8.11 9.04
N ARG A 326 -17.82 -7.86 7.82
CA ARG A 326 -17.31 -8.46 6.57
C ARG A 326 -15.85 -8.09 6.36
N ASN A 327 -15.50 -6.82 6.57
CA ASN A 327 -14.13 -6.33 6.44
C ASN A 327 -13.20 -6.99 7.46
N LEU A 328 -13.64 -7.09 8.73
CA LEU A 328 -12.90 -7.80 9.78
C LEU A 328 -12.70 -9.28 9.44
N GLU A 329 -13.73 -9.96 8.90
CA GLU A 329 -13.62 -11.33 8.42
C GLU A 329 -12.50 -11.47 7.39
N VAL A 330 -12.59 -10.69 6.31
CA VAL A 330 -11.63 -10.76 5.20
C VAL A 330 -10.23 -10.46 5.70
N PHE A 331 -10.10 -9.44 6.55
CA PHE A 331 -8.84 -9.04 7.15
C PHE A 331 -8.19 -10.17 7.95
N LEU A 332 -8.94 -10.76 8.90
CA LEU A 332 -8.43 -11.83 9.75
C LEU A 332 -8.12 -13.06 8.92
N ARG A 333 -9.00 -13.45 8.01
CA ARG A 333 -8.80 -14.61 7.16
C ARG A 333 -7.55 -14.48 6.32
N ILE A 334 -7.34 -13.34 5.67
CA ILE A 334 -6.15 -13.09 4.86
C ILE A 334 -4.87 -13.06 5.71
N SER A 335 -4.92 -12.40 6.87
CA SER A 335 -3.76 -12.27 7.76
C SER A 335 -3.34 -13.62 8.36
N LEU A 336 -4.31 -14.48 8.67
CA LEU A 336 -4.10 -15.76 9.34
C LEU A 336 -3.83 -16.90 8.35
N ILE A 337 -4.59 -17.00 7.26
CA ILE A 337 -4.57 -18.16 6.35
C ILE A 337 -3.78 -17.88 5.08
N GLY A 338 -3.83 -16.63 4.59
CA GLY A 338 -3.16 -16.21 3.36
C GLY A 338 -4.07 -15.38 2.45
N THR A 339 -3.47 -14.62 1.53
CA THR A 339 -4.16 -13.68 0.63
C THR A 339 -5.11 -14.32 -0.37
N ASP A 340 -4.90 -15.60 -0.65
CA ASP A 340 -5.68 -16.42 -1.57
C ASP A 340 -6.78 -17.23 -0.89
N SER A 341 -6.95 -17.08 0.43
CA SER A 341 -8.00 -17.78 1.16
C SER A 341 -9.41 -17.43 0.65
N LYS A 342 -10.34 -18.37 0.81
CA LYS A 342 -11.80 -18.21 0.65
C LYS A 342 -12.49 -18.42 1.99
N PHE A 343 -13.77 -18.07 2.09
CA PHE A 343 -14.51 -18.16 3.34
C PHE A 343 -14.59 -19.58 3.92
N GLU A 344 -14.54 -20.59 3.05
CA GLU A 344 -14.54 -22.00 3.44
C GLU A 344 -13.23 -22.40 4.15
N ASP A 345 -12.14 -21.69 3.87
CA ASP A 345 -10.81 -22.02 4.39
C ASP A 345 -10.66 -21.75 5.89
N TRP A 346 -11.63 -21.06 6.53
CA TRP A 346 -11.67 -20.95 7.99
C TRP A 346 -11.56 -22.31 8.68
N ALA A 347 -12.10 -23.38 8.09
CA ALA A 347 -11.99 -24.73 8.63
C ALA A 347 -10.55 -25.24 8.78
N ALA A 348 -9.58 -24.68 8.04
CA ALA A 348 -8.16 -25.02 8.14
C ALA A 348 -7.54 -24.65 9.50
N LEU A 349 -8.17 -23.73 10.26
CA LEU A 349 -7.76 -23.34 11.61
C LEU A 349 -8.40 -24.22 12.71
N GLY A 350 -8.96 -25.38 12.34
CA GLY A 350 -9.54 -26.35 13.27
C GLY A 350 -10.85 -25.87 13.91
N SER A 351 -11.07 -26.23 15.19
CA SER A 351 -12.32 -25.92 15.91
C SER A 351 -12.55 -24.41 16.09
N TYR A 352 -11.48 -23.64 16.30
CA TYR A 352 -11.55 -22.17 16.38
C TYR A 352 -11.97 -21.55 15.05
N GLY A 353 -11.39 -22.05 13.95
CA GLY A 353 -11.75 -21.64 12.60
C GLY A 353 -13.22 -21.87 12.27
N LYS A 354 -13.75 -23.06 12.58
CA LYS A 354 -15.20 -23.36 12.40
C LYS A 354 -16.10 -22.43 13.21
N LYS A 355 -15.73 -22.10 14.45
CA LYS A 355 -16.47 -21.14 15.28
C LYS A 355 -16.41 -19.72 14.69
N ALA A 356 -15.24 -19.28 14.22
CA ALA A 356 -15.08 -17.99 13.54
C ALA A 356 -15.93 -17.92 12.26
N GLN A 357 -15.93 -18.99 11.46
CA GLN A 357 -16.76 -19.09 10.26
C GLN A 357 -18.26 -18.90 10.58
N LEU A 358 -18.77 -19.58 11.61
CA LEU A 358 -20.15 -19.39 12.08
C LEU A 358 -20.41 -17.96 12.54
N PHE A 359 -19.43 -17.35 13.21
CA PHE A 359 -19.50 -15.94 13.61
C PHE A 359 -19.51 -14.98 12.42
N PHE A 360 -19.00 -15.33 11.24
CA PHE A 360 -19.03 -14.44 10.07
C PHE A 360 -20.09 -14.78 9.02
N ARG A 361 -20.82 -15.89 9.20
CA ARG A 361 -21.76 -16.44 8.21
C ARG A 361 -22.99 -15.59 7.82
N PRO A 362 -23.56 -14.68 8.63
CA PRO A 362 -24.77 -13.97 8.23
C PRO A 362 -24.50 -12.98 7.08
N GLY A 363 -24.99 -13.30 5.86
CA GLY A 363 -25.00 -12.39 4.71
C GLY A 363 -23.80 -12.45 3.75
N TYR A 364 -22.97 -13.51 3.79
CA TYR A 364 -21.78 -13.61 2.92
C TYR A 364 -22.16 -13.86 1.45
N ILE A 365 -21.78 -12.94 0.56
CA ILE A 365 -21.77 -13.13 -0.90
C ILE A 365 -20.31 -13.23 -1.33
N ASP A 366 -19.82 -14.42 -1.68
CA ASP A 366 -18.48 -14.53 -2.28
C ASP A 366 -18.51 -13.98 -3.70
N ARG A 367 -17.93 -12.79 -3.89
CA ARG A 367 -17.80 -12.17 -5.23
C ARG A 367 -16.47 -12.47 -5.89
N ARG A 368 -15.57 -13.23 -5.26
CA ARG A 368 -14.28 -13.54 -5.89
C ARG A 368 -14.46 -14.63 -6.94
N LYS A 369 -14.24 -14.27 -8.20
CA LYS A 369 -14.02 -15.25 -9.28
C LYS A 369 -12.86 -16.17 -8.88
N ASP A 370 -13.00 -17.45 -9.20
CA ASP A 370 -12.14 -18.57 -8.81
C ASP A 370 -10.64 -18.26 -8.84
N ALA A 371 -10.09 -17.82 -7.70
CA ALA A 371 -8.65 -17.73 -7.49
C ALA A 371 -8.13 -19.12 -7.08
N PRO A 372 -6.98 -19.56 -7.61
CA PRO A 372 -6.43 -20.88 -7.30
C PRO A 372 -6.01 -20.98 -5.82
N HIS A 373 -6.53 -22.00 -5.14
CA HIS A 373 -6.24 -22.35 -3.75
C HIS A 373 -4.78 -22.78 -3.56
N LEU A 374 -4.09 -22.31 -2.52
CA LEU A 374 -3.06 -23.07 -1.81
C LEU A 374 -2.82 -22.42 -0.43
N PRO A 375 -3.13 -23.08 0.70
CA PRO A 375 -2.68 -22.59 1.99
C PRO A 375 -1.15 -22.52 1.98
N SER A 376 -0.61 -21.41 2.47
CA SER A 376 0.81 -21.31 2.83
C SER A 376 0.92 -21.57 4.34
N PRO A 377 0.98 -22.84 4.79
CA PRO A 377 1.03 -23.16 6.21
C PRO A 377 2.25 -22.53 6.91
N TRP A 378 3.34 -22.28 6.17
CA TRP A 378 4.57 -21.69 6.69
C TRP A 378 4.42 -20.20 7.07
N LEU A 379 3.70 -19.41 6.26
CA LEU A 379 3.39 -18.01 6.59
C LEU A 379 2.38 -17.92 7.74
N THR A 380 1.39 -18.81 7.74
CA THR A 380 0.34 -18.91 8.77
C THR A 380 0.94 -19.10 10.16
N GLY A 381 1.87 -20.06 10.33
CA GLY A 381 2.50 -20.32 11.61
C GLY A 381 3.35 -19.15 12.13
N LEU A 382 4.12 -18.50 11.24
CA LEU A 382 4.98 -17.36 11.62
C LEU A 382 4.14 -16.14 12.02
N HIS A 383 3.07 -15.84 11.28
CA HIS A 383 2.16 -14.74 11.61
C HIS A 383 1.39 -14.99 12.90
N LEU A 384 0.86 -16.20 13.11
CA LEU A 384 0.16 -16.58 14.35
C LEU A 384 1.07 -16.47 15.57
N ALA A 385 2.30 -16.99 15.47
CA ALA A 385 3.29 -16.86 16.54
C ALA A 385 3.65 -15.39 16.80
N GLY A 386 3.85 -14.62 15.73
CA GLY A 386 4.06 -13.17 15.75
C GLY A 386 2.98 -12.42 16.51
N LEU A 387 1.72 -12.68 16.16
CA LEU A 387 0.55 -12.02 16.70
C LEU A 387 0.32 -12.42 18.17
N ALA A 388 0.41 -13.71 18.50
CA ALA A 388 0.25 -14.18 19.88
C ALA A 388 1.33 -13.61 20.81
N TRP A 389 2.60 -13.67 20.40
CA TRP A 389 3.71 -13.10 21.15
C TRP A 389 3.56 -11.60 21.33
N GLY A 390 3.16 -10.93 20.26
CA GLY A 390 2.97 -9.51 20.30
C GLY A 390 1.82 -9.09 21.24
N LEU A 391 0.67 -9.79 21.20
CA LEU A 391 -0.44 -9.52 22.12
C LEU A 391 0.01 -9.70 23.57
N ALA A 392 0.82 -10.72 23.86
CA ALA A 392 1.46 -10.88 25.16
C ALA A 392 2.36 -9.68 25.51
N ALA A 393 3.14 -9.16 24.54
CA ALA A 393 3.95 -7.96 24.73
C ALA A 393 3.10 -6.71 25.04
N MET A 394 1.92 -6.55 24.43
CA MET A 394 0.99 -5.45 24.75
C MET A 394 0.44 -5.52 26.17
N LEU A 395 0.30 -6.71 26.76
CA LEU A 395 -0.15 -6.85 28.16
C LEU A 395 1.00 -6.59 29.13
N VAL A 396 2.17 -7.17 28.84
CA VAL A 396 3.32 -7.15 29.76
C VAL A 396 4.02 -5.79 29.77
N TRP A 397 4.16 -5.13 28.61
CA TRP A 397 4.96 -3.91 28.48
C TRP A 397 4.38 -2.69 29.21
N PRO A 398 3.09 -2.33 29.07
CA PRO A 398 2.51 -1.20 29.79
C PRO A 398 2.52 -1.42 31.30
N ALA A 399 2.19 -2.63 31.76
CA ALA A 399 2.27 -2.99 33.18
C ALA A 399 3.71 -2.83 33.71
N TRP A 400 4.70 -3.28 32.94
CA TRP A 400 6.10 -3.09 33.30
C TRP A 400 6.51 -1.61 33.31
N LEU A 401 6.13 -0.83 32.29
CA LEU A 401 6.39 0.61 32.23
C LEU A 401 5.80 1.33 33.44
N LEU A 402 4.55 1.03 33.79
CA LEU A 402 3.85 1.59 34.94
C LEU A 402 4.60 1.26 36.24
N VAL A 403 4.88 -0.02 36.49
CA VAL A 403 5.62 -0.47 37.70
C VAL A 403 7.02 0.16 37.75
N SER A 404 7.70 0.27 36.61
CA SER A 404 9.04 0.85 36.55
C SER A 404 9.04 2.36 36.82
N THR A 405 8.01 3.05 36.35
CA THR A 405 7.80 4.49 36.59
C THR A 405 7.51 4.75 38.07
N ILE A 406 6.59 3.96 38.65
CA ILE A 406 6.23 4.03 40.08
C ILE A 406 7.47 3.76 40.95
N ARG A 407 8.18 2.65 40.72
CA ARG A 407 9.35 2.26 41.54
C ARG A 407 10.51 3.26 41.48
N ARG A 408 10.64 4.04 40.40
CA ARG A 408 11.72 5.02 40.28
C ARG A 408 11.40 6.35 40.94
N GLN A 409 10.17 6.54 41.47
CA GLN A 409 9.68 7.78 42.11
C GLN A 409 10.08 9.08 41.38
N SER A 410 10.33 8.99 40.08
CA SER A 410 10.83 10.11 39.30
C SER A 410 10.34 9.97 37.88
N TRP A 411 9.14 10.51 37.68
CA TRP A 411 8.63 10.88 36.36
C TRP A 411 9.60 11.81 35.60
N LEU A 412 10.57 12.39 36.31
CA LEU A 412 11.51 13.39 35.81
C LEU A 412 12.89 12.83 35.40
N LYS A 413 13.30 11.63 35.82
CA LYS A 413 14.63 11.10 35.46
C LYS A 413 14.55 10.41 34.11
N PRO A 414 15.45 10.71 33.15
CA PRO A 414 15.44 10.07 31.86
C PRO A 414 15.52 8.56 32.04
N LEU A 415 14.56 7.83 31.46
CA LEU A 415 14.71 6.41 31.21
C LEU A 415 15.96 6.27 30.32
N ARG A 416 17.13 6.09 30.94
CA ARG A 416 18.27 5.48 30.25
C ARG A 416 17.73 4.13 29.81
N LEU A 417 17.30 4.05 28.55
CA LEU A 417 16.91 2.82 27.88
C LEU A 417 18.12 1.90 27.99
N THR A 418 18.10 1.10 29.06
CA THR A 418 19.15 0.13 29.34
C THR A 418 19.29 -0.72 28.08
N SER A 419 20.52 -1.07 27.71
CA SER A 419 20.85 -1.91 26.56
C SER A 419 20.25 -3.34 26.59
N ASN A 420 19.34 -3.60 27.53
CA ASN A 420 18.66 -4.86 27.72
C ASN A 420 17.79 -5.20 26.49
N SER A 421 18.12 -6.30 25.82
CA SER A 421 17.49 -6.76 24.59
C SER A 421 16.01 -7.09 24.79
N VAL A 422 15.63 -7.60 25.96
CA VAL A 422 14.24 -7.99 26.25
C VAL A 422 13.32 -6.78 26.30
N LYS A 423 13.75 -5.69 26.95
CA LYS A 423 12.98 -4.44 27.00
C LYS A 423 12.84 -3.80 25.61
N THR A 424 13.91 -3.89 24.82
CA THR A 424 13.90 -3.42 23.43
C THR A 424 12.90 -4.23 22.58
N ALA A 425 12.86 -5.55 22.76
CA ALA A 425 11.95 -6.43 22.04
C ALA A 425 10.50 -6.15 22.44
N LEU A 426 10.18 -6.11 23.74
CA LEU A 426 8.82 -5.84 24.23
C LEU A 426 8.29 -4.49 23.73
N GLY A 427 9.02 -3.39 23.94
CA GLY A 427 8.57 -2.07 23.47
C GLY A 427 8.46 -1.98 21.94
N GLY A 428 9.35 -2.65 21.20
CA GLY A 428 9.26 -2.75 19.75
C GLY A 428 8.03 -3.55 19.29
N GLY A 429 7.76 -4.68 19.95
CA GLY A 429 6.58 -5.51 19.71
C GLY A 429 5.27 -4.76 19.98
N THR A 430 5.17 -4.09 21.13
CA THR A 430 3.99 -3.28 21.49
C THR A 430 3.74 -2.17 20.47
N ALA A 431 4.78 -1.42 20.08
CA ALA A 431 4.65 -0.37 19.08
C ALA A 431 4.22 -0.90 17.71
N LEU A 432 4.79 -2.03 17.26
CA LEU A 432 4.39 -2.67 16.00
C LEU A 432 2.93 -3.10 15.99
N ILE A 433 2.43 -3.67 17.08
CA ILE A 433 1.03 -4.11 17.12
C ILE A 433 0.08 -2.95 17.24
N LEU A 434 0.39 -1.96 18.08
CA LEU A 434 -0.44 -0.78 18.13
C LEU A 434 -0.54 -0.14 16.75
N PHE A 435 0.58 -0.09 16.00
CA PHE A 435 0.59 0.37 14.62
C PHE A 435 -0.27 -0.49 13.70
N ILE A 436 -0.14 -1.82 13.77
CA ILE A 436 -0.98 -2.76 13.02
C ILE A 436 -2.46 -2.58 13.34
N LEU A 437 -2.82 -2.44 14.62
CA LEU A 437 -4.22 -2.26 15.05
C LEU A 437 -4.79 -0.92 14.59
N LEU A 438 -3.97 0.13 14.61
CA LEU A 438 -4.34 1.45 14.11
C LEU A 438 -4.68 1.41 12.62
N GLU A 439 -3.76 0.88 11.80
CA GLU A 439 -3.94 0.77 10.34
C GLU A 439 -5.06 -0.22 9.99
N ALA A 440 -5.12 -1.38 10.66
CA ALA A 440 -6.17 -2.36 10.44
C ALA A 440 -7.55 -1.82 10.83
N GLY A 441 -7.67 -1.13 11.97
CA GLY A 441 -8.90 -0.50 12.41
C GLY A 441 -9.38 0.56 11.42
N PHE A 442 -8.46 1.36 10.89
CA PHE A 442 -8.77 2.33 9.83
C PHE A 442 -9.33 1.63 8.58
N ILE A 443 -8.65 0.59 8.07
CA ILE A 443 -9.10 -0.14 6.88
C ILE A 443 -10.45 -0.82 7.14
N ILE A 444 -10.61 -1.53 8.27
CA ILE A 444 -11.82 -2.29 8.59
C ILE A 444 -13.05 -1.39 8.70
N CYS A 445 -12.91 -0.25 9.38
CA CYS A 445 -14.04 0.63 9.67
C CYS A 445 -14.41 1.55 8.51
N LEU A 446 -13.44 1.94 7.67
CA LEU A 446 -13.62 3.01 6.68
C LEU A 446 -13.44 2.54 5.22
N TRP A 447 -12.90 1.35 4.97
CA TRP A 447 -12.62 0.86 3.63
C TRP A 447 -13.20 -0.53 3.38
N SER A 448 -13.49 -0.88 2.13
CA SER A 448 -13.72 -2.27 1.75
C SER A 448 -12.39 -3.02 1.83
N VAL A 449 -12.27 -4.03 2.70
CA VAL A 449 -11.01 -4.78 2.82
C VAL A 449 -10.81 -5.63 1.57
N GLU A 450 -9.86 -5.22 0.74
CA GLU A 450 -9.34 -6.00 -0.37
C GLU A 450 -8.00 -6.64 0.02
N PRO A 451 -7.59 -7.75 -0.63
CA PRO A 451 -6.30 -8.37 -0.36
C PRO A 451 -5.13 -7.38 -0.43
N ARG A 452 -5.15 -6.44 -1.37
CA ARG A 452 -4.09 -5.43 -1.53
C ARG A 452 -3.93 -4.52 -0.30
N PHE A 453 -4.96 -4.29 0.51
CA PHE A 453 -4.81 -3.48 1.73
C PHE A 453 -4.08 -4.21 2.84
N THR A 454 -4.00 -5.54 2.79
CA THR A 454 -3.18 -6.31 3.73
C THR A 454 -1.68 -6.14 3.47
N LEU A 455 -1.29 -5.67 2.27
CA LEU A 455 0.10 -5.37 1.92
C LEU A 455 0.72 -4.34 2.87
N LEU A 456 -0.07 -3.38 3.33
CA LEU A 456 0.36 -2.36 4.28
C LEU A 456 0.91 -2.98 5.56
N LEU A 457 0.40 -4.15 5.95
CA LEU A 457 0.71 -4.77 7.24
C LEU A 457 1.74 -5.90 7.16
N MET A 458 1.96 -6.46 5.98
CA MET A 458 2.85 -7.61 5.80
C MET A 458 4.27 -7.38 6.33
N PRO A 459 4.93 -6.23 6.11
CA PRO A 459 6.25 -5.98 6.67
C PRO A 459 6.25 -6.05 8.20
N PHE A 460 5.21 -5.51 8.85
CA PHE A 460 5.10 -5.48 10.31
C PHE A 460 4.83 -6.88 10.88
N LEU A 461 3.93 -7.64 10.25
CA LEU A 461 3.64 -9.03 10.64
C LEU A 461 4.87 -9.93 10.48
N ALA A 462 5.62 -9.78 9.39
CA ALA A 462 6.87 -10.51 9.17
C ALA A 462 7.92 -10.19 10.26
N VAL A 463 8.08 -8.90 10.61
CA VAL A 463 8.99 -8.47 11.67
C VAL A 463 8.56 -9.01 13.04
N LEU A 464 7.26 -8.99 13.36
CA LEU A 464 6.73 -9.59 14.59
C LEU A 464 6.98 -11.10 14.65
N GLY A 465 6.80 -11.81 13.53
CA GLY A 465 7.14 -13.22 13.42
C GLY A 465 8.62 -13.48 13.73
N CYS A 466 9.53 -12.73 13.10
CA CYS A 466 10.96 -12.85 13.39
C CYS A 466 11.33 -12.48 14.84
N LEU A 467 10.67 -11.46 15.42
CA LEU A 467 10.89 -11.05 16.80
C LEU A 467 10.44 -12.14 17.80
N SER A 468 9.38 -12.85 17.47
CA SER A 468 8.85 -13.98 18.23
C SER A 468 9.81 -15.17 18.16
N CYS A 469 10.24 -15.54 16.95
CA CYS A 469 11.27 -16.57 16.76
C CYS A 469 12.55 -16.22 17.54
N GLN A 470 13.01 -14.97 17.47
CA GLN A 470 14.17 -14.51 18.25
C GLN A 470 13.94 -14.70 19.76
N THR A 471 12.76 -14.34 20.27
CA THR A 471 12.48 -14.44 21.70
C THR A 471 12.43 -15.89 22.18
N VAL A 472 11.79 -16.78 21.40
CA VAL A 472 11.78 -18.23 21.68
C VAL A 472 13.21 -18.79 21.71
N LEU A 473 14.03 -18.42 20.73
CA LEU A 473 15.40 -18.90 20.62
C LEU A 473 16.31 -18.33 21.72
N GLU A 474 16.13 -17.07 22.11
CA GLU A 474 16.84 -16.48 23.25
C GLU A 474 16.38 -17.13 24.58
N GLY A 475 15.08 -17.41 24.73
CA GLY A 475 14.51 -18.10 25.89
C GLY A 475 15.02 -19.53 26.05
N ALA A 476 15.00 -20.31 24.97
CA ALA A 476 15.56 -21.66 24.95
C ALA A 476 17.05 -21.67 25.31
N GLY A 477 17.83 -20.71 24.79
CA GLY A 477 19.24 -20.55 25.16
C GLY A 477 19.46 -20.22 26.64
N LEU A 478 18.58 -19.43 27.26
CA LEU A 478 18.63 -19.14 28.70
C LEU A 478 18.25 -20.37 29.53
N LEU A 479 17.23 -21.11 29.13
CA LEU A 479 16.84 -22.36 29.80
C LEU A 479 17.95 -23.42 29.73
N LEU A 480 18.57 -23.60 28.56
CA LEU A 480 19.73 -24.48 28.39
C LEU A 480 20.90 -24.02 29.26
N ARG A 481 21.16 -22.72 29.36
CA ARG A 481 22.20 -22.17 30.25
C ARG A 481 21.88 -22.42 31.72
N TRP A 482 20.62 -22.34 32.12
CA TRP A 482 20.19 -22.59 33.49
C TRP A 482 20.31 -24.08 33.85
N ALA A 483 19.88 -24.96 32.95
CA ALA A 483 19.93 -26.42 33.12
C ALA A 483 21.34 -27.01 32.96
N SER A 484 22.28 -26.30 32.35
CA SER A 484 23.62 -26.83 32.09
C SER A 484 24.53 -26.81 33.34
N PRO A 485 25.39 -27.84 33.52
CA PRO A 485 26.44 -27.85 34.54
C PRO A 485 27.38 -26.65 34.42
N VAL A 486 28.01 -26.24 35.52
CA VAL A 486 28.87 -25.03 35.60
C VAL A 486 29.97 -25.02 34.53
N LEU A 487 30.61 -26.16 34.27
CA LEU A 487 31.64 -26.29 33.24
C LEU A 487 31.08 -26.04 31.82
N LEU A 488 29.89 -26.57 31.53
CA LEU A 488 29.21 -26.34 30.26
C LEU A 488 28.76 -24.88 30.12
N ARG A 489 28.35 -24.20 31.22
CA ARG A 489 28.06 -22.76 31.21
C ARG A 489 29.30 -21.93 30.86
N GLN A 490 30.45 -22.23 31.46
CA GLN A 490 31.70 -21.53 31.16
C GLN A 490 32.12 -21.74 29.70
N HIS A 491 31.93 -22.95 29.17
CA HIS A 491 32.20 -23.24 27.76
C HIS A 491 31.26 -22.45 26.85
N ILE A 492 29.95 -22.44 27.14
CA ILE A 492 28.93 -21.64 26.43
C ILE A 492 29.26 -20.14 26.47
N ASP A 493 29.75 -19.62 27.60
CA ASP A 493 30.08 -18.20 27.74
C ASP A 493 31.37 -17.84 26.97
N ARG A 494 32.41 -18.71 26.98
CA ARG A 494 33.63 -18.52 26.18
C ARG A 494 33.33 -18.58 24.68
N THR A 495 32.58 -19.58 24.23
CA THR A 495 32.18 -19.68 22.82
C THR A 495 31.35 -18.46 22.41
N ARG A 496 30.43 -18.01 23.26
CA ARG A 496 29.65 -16.79 23.00
C ARG A 496 30.51 -15.54 22.84
N ILE A 497 31.57 -15.36 23.63
CA ILE A 497 32.50 -14.23 23.50
C ILE A 497 33.29 -14.34 22.20
N TRP A 498 33.84 -15.52 21.89
CA TRP A 498 34.61 -15.75 20.67
C TRP A 498 33.76 -15.51 19.41
N PHE A 499 32.53 -16.05 19.40
CA PHE A 499 31.57 -15.84 18.32
C PHE A 499 31.05 -14.40 18.22
N ARG A 500 31.09 -13.62 19.31
CA ARG A 500 30.79 -12.17 19.28
C ARG A 500 31.74 -11.43 18.34
N HIS A 501 33.03 -11.81 18.34
CA HIS A 501 34.06 -11.22 17.49
C HIS A 501 33.94 -11.67 16.02
N LEU A 502 33.37 -12.86 15.78
CA LEU A 502 33.18 -13.43 14.44
C LEU A 502 31.78 -13.21 13.84
N SER A 503 30.91 -12.45 14.51
CA SER A 503 29.52 -12.22 14.07
C SER A 503 29.37 -11.61 12.67
N TRP A 504 30.40 -10.90 12.18
CA TRP A 504 30.44 -10.38 10.82
C TRP A 504 30.69 -11.47 9.77
N VAL A 505 31.48 -12.51 10.10
CA VAL A 505 31.68 -13.69 9.24
C VAL A 505 30.36 -14.44 9.10
N GLY A 506 29.57 -14.48 10.18
CA GLY A 506 28.24 -15.07 10.15
C GLY A 506 27.24 -14.36 9.27
N ALA A 507 27.22 -13.04 9.38
CA ALA A 507 26.46 -12.21 8.46
C ALA A 507 26.93 -12.42 7.02
N LEU A 508 28.24 -12.45 6.76
CA LEU A 508 28.82 -12.63 5.43
C LEU A 508 28.38 -13.94 4.79
N VAL A 509 28.59 -15.09 5.47
CA VAL A 509 28.22 -16.40 4.91
C VAL A 509 26.72 -16.46 4.66
N LEU A 510 25.89 -15.96 5.58
CA LEU A 510 24.45 -15.92 5.41
C LEU A 510 24.03 -15.05 4.20
N CYS A 511 24.64 -13.88 4.05
CA CYS A 511 24.40 -12.94 2.95
C CYS A 511 24.82 -13.55 1.61
N VAL A 512 26.01 -14.16 1.54
CA VAL A 512 26.52 -14.86 0.34
C VAL A 512 25.62 -16.04 -0.02
N THR A 513 25.19 -16.83 0.97
CA THR A 513 24.31 -17.98 0.76
C THR A 513 22.94 -17.53 0.26
N ALA A 514 22.35 -16.51 0.89
CA ALA A 514 21.07 -15.96 0.47
C ALA A 514 21.14 -15.38 -0.97
N GLY A 515 22.21 -14.66 -1.30
CA GLY A 515 22.45 -14.17 -2.65
C GLY A 515 22.60 -15.30 -3.67
N ALA A 516 23.38 -16.34 -3.35
CA ALA A 516 23.58 -17.50 -4.22
C ALA A 516 22.27 -18.29 -4.43
N LEU A 517 21.47 -18.48 -3.38
CA LEU A 517 20.15 -19.12 -3.48
C LEU A 517 19.19 -18.29 -4.32
N ALA A 518 19.14 -16.97 -4.12
CA ALA A 518 18.33 -16.08 -4.96
C ALA A 518 18.76 -16.19 -6.43
N GLN A 519 20.06 -16.11 -6.71
CA GLN A 519 20.58 -16.28 -8.07
C GLN A 519 20.23 -17.64 -8.66
N ARG A 520 20.26 -18.73 -7.89
CA ARG A 520 19.93 -20.07 -8.38
C ARG A 520 18.43 -20.25 -8.67
N TYR A 521 17.56 -19.61 -7.88
CA TYR A 521 16.12 -19.90 -7.88
C TYR A 521 15.22 -18.76 -8.38
N HIS A 522 15.75 -17.57 -8.70
CA HIS A 522 14.95 -16.40 -9.06
C HIS A 522 13.98 -16.65 -10.22
N VAL A 523 14.39 -17.37 -11.28
CA VAL A 523 13.51 -17.72 -12.41
C VAL A 523 12.33 -18.58 -11.93
N ARG A 524 12.59 -19.66 -11.19
CA ARG A 524 11.55 -20.56 -10.66
C ARG A 524 10.60 -19.83 -9.69
N ILE A 525 11.13 -18.92 -8.88
CA ILE A 525 10.34 -18.09 -7.97
C ILE A 525 9.40 -17.18 -8.78
N SER A 526 9.92 -16.50 -9.81
CA SER A 526 9.12 -15.66 -10.69
C SER A 526 8.04 -16.46 -11.43
N ASP A 527 8.38 -17.65 -11.94
CA ASP A 527 7.42 -18.56 -12.59
C ASP A 527 6.29 -18.94 -11.65
N TRP A 528 6.64 -19.31 -10.41
CA TRP A 528 5.68 -19.64 -9.37
C TRP A 528 4.78 -18.44 -9.02
N GLN A 529 5.35 -17.24 -8.86
CA GLN A 529 4.58 -16.02 -8.58
C GLN A 529 3.62 -15.68 -9.73
N ARG A 530 4.08 -15.78 -10.98
CA ARG A 530 3.26 -15.58 -12.18
C ARG A 530 2.08 -16.55 -12.23
N ALA A 531 2.36 -17.84 -12.09
CA ALA A 531 1.34 -18.88 -12.10
C ALA A 531 0.32 -18.68 -10.98
N LYS A 532 0.79 -18.29 -9.77
CA LYS A 532 -0.08 -18.08 -8.62
C LYS A 532 -1.00 -16.86 -8.76
N MET A 533 -0.52 -15.79 -9.39
CA MET A 533 -1.27 -14.54 -9.53
C MET A 533 -1.94 -14.37 -10.90
N ASN A 534 -1.87 -15.39 -11.75
CA ASN A 534 -2.35 -15.35 -13.14
C ASN A 534 -1.82 -14.12 -13.90
N VAL A 535 -0.54 -13.80 -13.69
CA VAL A 535 0.11 -12.66 -14.35
C VAL A 535 0.53 -13.07 -15.74
N GLN A 536 -0.02 -12.40 -16.74
CA GLN A 536 0.32 -12.62 -18.14
C GLN A 536 1.67 -12.00 -18.47
N VAL A 537 2.38 -12.66 -19.39
CA VAL A 537 3.63 -12.18 -19.99
C VAL A 537 3.30 -11.84 -21.43
N PHE A 538 3.56 -10.61 -21.82
CA PHE A 538 3.16 -10.13 -23.13
C PHE A 538 4.29 -10.41 -24.12
N GLU A 539 4.10 -11.41 -24.98
CA GLU A 539 5.03 -11.70 -26.08
C GLU A 539 5.00 -10.62 -27.16
N LYS A 540 3.90 -9.87 -27.27
CA LYS A 540 3.73 -8.74 -28.19
C LYS A 540 3.17 -7.55 -27.41
N ASP A 541 3.32 -6.36 -27.97
CA ASP A 541 2.73 -5.16 -27.39
C ASP A 541 1.23 -5.32 -27.20
N TYR A 542 0.77 -5.15 -25.96
CA TYR A 542 -0.64 -5.19 -25.60
C TYR A 542 -1.18 -3.78 -25.45
N TYR A 543 -2.10 -3.40 -26.34
CA TYR A 543 -2.78 -2.12 -26.32
C TYR A 543 -4.20 -2.31 -25.75
N PRO A 544 -4.55 -1.63 -24.64
CA PRO A 544 -5.91 -1.71 -24.10
C PRO A 544 -6.91 -0.95 -24.98
N LYS A 545 -8.20 -1.23 -24.75
CA LYS A 545 -9.32 -0.60 -25.48
C LYS A 545 -9.25 0.94 -25.55
N TYR A 546 -8.84 1.62 -24.48
CA TYR A 546 -8.74 3.09 -24.49
C TYR A 546 -7.52 3.63 -25.22
N CYS A 547 -6.44 2.85 -25.31
CA CYS A 547 -5.31 3.19 -26.16
C CYS A 547 -5.71 3.11 -27.63
N THR A 548 -6.36 2.00 -28.04
CA THR A 548 -6.94 1.85 -29.38
C THR A 548 -7.96 2.94 -29.68
N MET A 549 -8.79 3.29 -28.70
CA MET A 549 -9.75 4.39 -28.82
C MET A 549 -9.06 5.73 -29.06
N ALA A 550 -8.04 6.07 -28.28
CA ALA A 550 -7.29 7.31 -28.44
C ALA A 550 -6.63 7.42 -29.83
N GLN A 551 -6.06 6.32 -30.33
CA GLN A 551 -5.50 6.25 -31.69
C GLN A 551 -6.58 6.45 -32.75
N ALA A 552 -7.76 5.84 -32.59
CA ALA A 552 -8.88 5.99 -33.51
C ALA A 552 -9.43 7.43 -33.54
N LEU A 553 -9.51 8.10 -32.37
CA LEU A 553 -9.92 9.50 -32.26
C LEU A 553 -8.92 10.44 -32.97
N GLN A 554 -7.62 10.22 -32.77
CA GLN A 554 -6.57 11.00 -33.45
C GLN A 554 -6.60 10.78 -34.98
N LYS A 555 -6.76 9.54 -35.43
CA LYS A 555 -6.90 9.19 -36.87
C LYS A 555 -8.14 9.83 -37.50
N ALA A 556 -9.21 9.98 -36.73
CA ALA A 556 -10.44 10.65 -37.17
C ALA A 556 -10.30 12.18 -37.26
N GLY A 557 -9.13 12.75 -36.94
CA GLY A 557 -8.88 14.19 -37.04
C GLY A 557 -9.53 15.00 -35.94
N ILE A 558 -9.81 14.39 -34.78
CA ILE A 558 -10.34 15.14 -33.64
C ILE A 558 -9.30 16.16 -33.19
N ALA A 559 -9.74 17.41 -33.09
CA ALA A 559 -8.88 18.55 -32.80
C ALA A 559 -8.09 18.37 -31.50
N ASP A 560 -6.86 18.88 -31.48
CA ASP A 560 -5.95 18.77 -30.33
C ASP A 560 -6.51 19.42 -29.05
N ASN A 561 -7.45 20.36 -29.17
CA ASN A 561 -8.10 21.04 -28.04
C ASN A 561 -9.48 20.46 -27.68
N ALA A 562 -9.83 19.28 -28.20
CA ALA A 562 -11.12 18.66 -27.96
C ALA A 562 -11.40 18.41 -26.47
N VAL A 563 -12.68 18.46 -26.11
CA VAL A 563 -13.18 18.05 -24.79
C VAL A 563 -14.02 16.81 -24.99
N VAL A 564 -13.54 15.68 -24.48
CA VAL A 564 -14.14 14.36 -24.73
C VAL A 564 -14.90 13.88 -23.50
N MET A 565 -16.20 13.61 -23.65
CA MET A 565 -17.01 12.97 -22.61
C MET A 565 -16.99 11.45 -22.78
N THR A 566 -16.63 10.71 -21.73
CA THR A 566 -16.52 9.24 -21.72
C THR A 566 -16.61 8.70 -20.29
N ARG A 567 -16.88 7.42 -20.06
CA ARG A 567 -16.95 6.88 -18.69
C ARG A 567 -15.62 6.96 -17.96
N ASN A 568 -14.51 6.67 -18.65
CA ASN A 568 -13.17 6.61 -18.05
C ASN A 568 -12.23 7.64 -18.71
N PRO A 569 -12.44 8.96 -18.50
CA PRO A 569 -11.67 10.00 -19.18
C PRO A 569 -10.18 9.93 -18.85
N TRP A 570 -9.81 9.58 -17.62
CA TRP A 570 -8.42 9.41 -17.19
C TRP A 570 -7.66 8.39 -18.05
N GLU A 571 -8.27 7.26 -18.39
CA GLU A 571 -7.67 6.17 -19.17
C GLU A 571 -7.47 6.61 -20.62
N LEU A 572 -8.48 7.27 -21.20
CA LEU A 572 -8.39 7.80 -22.56
C LEU A 572 -7.34 8.91 -22.67
N LEU A 573 -7.37 9.90 -21.77
CA LEU A 573 -6.53 11.09 -21.83
C LEU A 573 -5.04 10.80 -21.65
N PHE A 574 -4.69 9.71 -20.98
CA PHE A 574 -3.29 9.28 -20.86
C PHE A 574 -2.66 9.07 -22.24
N TYR A 575 -3.42 8.56 -23.22
CA TYR A 575 -2.97 8.29 -24.59
C TYR A 575 -3.31 9.41 -25.60
N MET A 576 -4.05 10.44 -25.18
CA MET A 576 -4.38 11.59 -26.03
C MET A 576 -3.35 12.71 -25.87
N PRO A 577 -3.27 13.63 -26.85
CA PRO A 577 -2.45 14.81 -26.74
C PRO A 577 -2.71 15.59 -25.43
N PRO A 578 -1.65 16.16 -24.83
CA PRO A 578 -1.69 17.11 -23.74
C PRO A 578 -2.87 18.10 -23.61
N THR A 579 -3.31 18.62 -24.75
CA THR A 579 -4.29 19.70 -24.87
C THR A 579 -5.73 19.20 -24.82
N VAL A 580 -5.95 17.89 -24.96
CA VAL A 580 -7.26 17.27 -24.88
C VAL A 580 -7.67 17.17 -23.40
N ARG A 581 -8.94 17.51 -23.14
CA ARG A 581 -9.54 17.44 -21.81
C ARG A 581 -10.69 16.44 -21.80
N GLY A 582 -11.07 15.98 -20.61
CA GLY A 582 -12.08 14.92 -20.48
C GLY A 582 -13.14 15.17 -19.42
N VAL A 583 -14.33 14.68 -19.69
CA VAL A 583 -15.47 14.73 -18.77
C VAL A 583 -15.99 13.30 -18.56
N GLY A 584 -16.13 12.89 -17.32
CA GLY A 584 -16.66 11.58 -16.94
C GLY A 584 -18.13 11.48 -17.33
N LEU A 585 -18.59 10.31 -17.75
CA LEU A 585 -20.00 10.08 -18.03
C LEU A 585 -20.77 9.82 -16.70
N PRO A 586 -21.52 10.80 -16.15
CA PRO A 586 -22.20 10.66 -14.85
C PRO A 586 -23.34 9.68 -14.94
N TYR A 587 -23.71 9.01 -13.85
CA TYR A 587 -24.93 8.20 -13.75
C TYR A 587 -26.16 9.13 -13.62
N ALA A 588 -26.71 9.58 -14.77
CA ALA A 588 -27.83 10.51 -14.82
C ALA A 588 -28.70 10.31 -16.09
N ALA A 589 -29.86 10.97 -16.14
CA ALA A 589 -30.70 11.01 -17.33
C ALA A 589 -30.03 11.78 -18.48
N PRO A 590 -30.35 11.49 -19.76
CA PRO A 590 -29.71 12.15 -20.91
C PRO A 590 -29.73 13.69 -20.84
N LYS A 591 -30.85 14.30 -20.42
CA LYS A 591 -30.96 15.77 -20.29
C LYS A 591 -29.90 16.37 -19.34
N VAL A 592 -29.56 15.65 -18.26
CA VAL A 592 -28.56 16.07 -17.28
C VAL A 592 -27.15 15.82 -17.83
N ILE A 593 -26.92 14.68 -18.48
CA ILE A 593 -25.64 14.35 -19.13
C ILE A 593 -25.26 15.45 -20.13
N PHE A 594 -26.18 15.83 -21.02
CA PHE A 594 -25.90 16.84 -22.04
C PHE A 594 -25.90 18.28 -21.51
N ALA A 595 -26.57 18.56 -20.38
CA ALA A 595 -26.40 19.81 -19.66
C ALA A 595 -24.98 19.96 -19.09
N ILE A 596 -24.45 18.89 -18.48
CA ILE A 596 -23.04 18.84 -18.03
C ILE A 596 -22.08 18.95 -19.22
N ALA A 597 -22.41 18.28 -20.34
CA ALA A 597 -21.61 18.35 -21.55
C ALA A 597 -21.53 19.80 -22.08
N ARG A 598 -22.66 20.52 -22.09
CA ARG A 598 -22.72 21.95 -22.42
C ARG A 598 -21.89 22.80 -21.45
N TYR A 599 -22.02 22.58 -20.13
CA TYR A 599 -21.30 23.35 -19.11
C TYR A 599 -19.77 23.27 -19.27
N TYR A 600 -19.24 22.09 -19.55
CA TYR A 600 -17.79 21.86 -19.72
C TYR A 600 -17.29 22.06 -21.16
N GLY A 601 -18.17 22.49 -22.08
CA GLY A 601 -17.80 22.68 -23.49
C GLY A 601 -17.31 21.40 -24.16
N VAL A 602 -17.96 20.26 -23.88
CA VAL A 602 -17.71 18.99 -24.57
C VAL A 602 -17.84 19.20 -26.07
N THR A 603 -16.98 18.56 -26.85
CA THR A 603 -17.05 18.57 -28.32
C THR A 603 -17.27 17.19 -28.89
N HIS A 604 -16.87 16.15 -28.16
CA HIS A 604 -17.02 14.76 -28.59
C HIS A 604 -17.53 13.90 -27.43
N PHE A 605 -18.40 12.96 -27.76
CA PHE A 605 -19.02 12.03 -26.83
C PHE A 605 -18.67 10.59 -27.23
N VAL A 606 -18.07 9.82 -26.31
CA VAL A 606 -17.74 8.40 -26.51
C VAL A 606 -18.67 7.56 -25.66
N ASN A 607 -19.51 6.73 -26.29
CA ASN A 607 -20.46 5.86 -25.60
C ASN A 607 -19.80 4.51 -25.24
N ASP A 608 -18.99 4.50 -24.18
CA ASP A 608 -18.24 3.33 -23.70
C ASP A 608 -18.95 2.56 -22.57
N CYS A 609 -20.15 3.01 -22.16
CA CYS A 609 -20.94 2.40 -21.10
C CYS A 609 -22.41 2.31 -21.51
N ARG A 610 -22.88 1.09 -21.77
CA ARG A 610 -24.27 0.80 -22.18
C ARG A 610 -25.25 1.23 -21.08
N ARG A 611 -26.23 2.05 -21.45
CA ARG A 611 -27.29 2.50 -20.56
C ARG A 611 -28.57 2.64 -21.37
N PRO A 612 -29.64 1.88 -21.07
CA PRO A 612 -30.83 1.84 -21.91
C PRO A 612 -31.40 3.22 -22.26
N GLY A 613 -31.49 4.14 -21.30
CA GLY A 613 -32.00 5.49 -21.54
C GLY A 613 -31.11 6.37 -22.42
N LEU A 614 -29.78 6.25 -22.28
CA LEU A 614 -28.83 6.98 -23.12
C LEU A 614 -28.73 6.34 -24.51
N ASP A 615 -28.69 5.01 -24.59
CA ASP A 615 -28.65 4.26 -25.85
C ASP A 615 -29.90 4.52 -26.68
N ALA A 616 -31.08 4.57 -26.05
CA ALA A 616 -32.34 4.94 -26.71
C ALA A 616 -32.30 6.38 -27.23
N PHE A 617 -31.80 7.33 -26.43
CA PHE A 617 -31.64 8.72 -26.85
C PHE A 617 -30.70 8.85 -28.07
N LEU A 618 -29.55 8.20 -28.03
CA LEU A 618 -28.57 8.20 -29.12
C LEU A 618 -29.11 7.52 -30.39
N LYS A 619 -29.88 6.44 -30.23
CA LYS A 619 -30.49 5.70 -31.36
C LYS A 619 -31.57 6.53 -32.06
N ASN A 620 -32.35 7.31 -31.32
CA ASN A 620 -33.37 8.18 -31.89
C ASN A 620 -32.78 9.35 -32.70
N GLY A 621 -31.49 9.64 -32.49
CA GLY A 621 -30.79 10.76 -33.12
C GLY A 621 -31.17 12.10 -32.49
N HIS A 622 -30.21 13.02 -32.47
CA HIS A 622 -30.45 14.41 -32.08
C HIS A 622 -29.62 15.31 -33.01
N PRO A 623 -30.14 16.45 -33.48
CA PRO A 623 -29.37 17.35 -34.37
C PRO A 623 -28.02 17.79 -33.77
N GLY A 624 -27.98 18.00 -32.45
CA GLY A 624 -26.74 18.29 -31.71
C GLY A 624 -25.77 17.13 -31.52
N LEU A 625 -26.03 15.96 -32.10
CA LEU A 625 -25.19 14.76 -32.01
C LEU A 625 -25.03 14.11 -33.39
N ALA A 626 -23.88 14.29 -34.02
CA ALA A 626 -23.58 13.65 -35.30
C ALA A 626 -22.59 12.49 -35.10
N PRO A 627 -22.83 11.29 -35.67
CA PRO A 627 -21.92 10.16 -35.53
C PRO A 627 -20.59 10.47 -36.22
N VAL A 628 -19.48 10.20 -35.54
CA VAL A 628 -18.12 10.31 -36.08
C VAL A 628 -17.64 8.92 -36.47
N LYS A 629 -17.27 8.76 -37.75
CA LYS A 629 -16.73 7.50 -38.24
C LYS A 629 -15.32 7.29 -37.67
N THR A 630 -15.19 6.34 -36.75
CA THR A 630 -13.91 5.93 -36.17
C THR A 630 -13.79 4.42 -36.23
N ASP A 631 -12.55 3.92 -36.34
CA ASP A 631 -12.26 2.48 -36.26
C ASP A 631 -12.11 2.01 -34.79
N GLY A 632 -12.54 2.83 -33.83
CA GLY A 632 -12.37 2.60 -32.40
C GLY A 632 -13.37 1.57 -31.84
N PRO A 633 -13.10 1.02 -30.65
CA PRO A 633 -13.97 0.02 -30.02
C PRO A 633 -15.33 0.57 -29.54
N PHE A 634 -15.53 1.89 -29.55
CA PHE A 634 -16.74 2.55 -29.03
C PHE A 634 -17.35 3.52 -30.05
N PRO A 635 -18.69 3.67 -30.07
CA PRO A 635 -19.34 4.71 -30.85
C PRO A 635 -18.92 6.12 -30.40
N VAL A 636 -18.68 7.00 -31.37
CA VAL A 636 -18.30 8.40 -31.15
C VAL A 636 -19.31 9.32 -31.82
N TYR A 637 -19.65 10.39 -31.14
CA TYR A 637 -20.51 11.45 -31.67
C TYR A 637 -19.81 12.79 -31.48
N SER A 638 -19.86 13.67 -32.48
CA SER A 638 -19.58 15.08 -32.27
C SER A 638 -20.79 15.69 -31.55
N PHE A 639 -20.54 16.64 -30.67
CA PHE A 639 -21.56 17.28 -29.85
C PHE A 639 -21.54 18.78 -30.09
N ASP A 640 -22.71 19.32 -30.43
CA ASP A 640 -22.95 20.76 -30.57
C ASP A 640 -24.10 21.17 -29.65
N ALA A 641 -23.75 21.83 -28.55
CA ALA A 641 -24.70 22.29 -27.56
C ALA A 641 -25.64 23.39 -28.07
N THR A 642 -25.28 24.11 -29.14
CA THR A 642 -26.09 25.20 -29.69
C THR A 642 -27.33 24.71 -30.43
N LEU A 643 -27.33 23.43 -30.83
CA LEU A 643 -28.45 22.77 -31.51
C LEU A 643 -29.49 22.18 -30.54
N PHE A 644 -29.31 22.34 -29.23
CA PHE A 644 -30.32 22.01 -28.22
C PHE A 644 -31.17 23.23 -27.92
N LYS A 645 -32.49 23.07 -27.97
CA LYS A 645 -33.45 24.15 -27.68
C LYS A 645 -33.52 24.44 -26.17
N ASP A 646 -33.96 25.64 -25.83
CA ASP A 646 -34.22 26.00 -24.45
C ASP A 646 -35.24 25.03 -23.81
N GLY A 647 -34.92 24.52 -22.62
CA GLY A 647 -35.72 23.51 -21.90
C GLY A 647 -35.48 22.06 -22.33
N GLU A 648 -34.70 21.78 -23.37
CA GLU A 648 -34.32 20.40 -23.72
C GLU A 648 -33.28 19.83 -22.77
N LEU A 649 -32.34 20.67 -22.32
CA LEU A 649 -31.33 20.33 -21.32
C LEU A 649 -31.83 20.68 -19.91
N ALA A 650 -31.36 19.94 -18.92
CA ALA A 650 -31.65 20.25 -17.53
C ALA A 650 -30.96 21.56 -17.11
N ASP A 651 -31.64 22.36 -16.30
CA ASP A 651 -30.97 23.44 -15.55
C ASP A 651 -30.19 22.79 -14.40
N LEU A 652 -28.86 22.92 -14.44
CA LEU A 652 -27.98 22.31 -13.43
C LEU A 652 -28.21 22.96 -12.05
N ASP A 653 -28.62 24.22 -12.02
CA ASP A 653 -28.98 24.94 -10.80
C ASP A 653 -30.40 24.58 -10.32
N SER A 654 -31.21 23.92 -11.13
CA SER A 654 -32.52 23.41 -10.74
C SER A 654 -32.51 21.92 -10.38
N LEU A 655 -31.36 21.23 -10.42
CA LEU A 655 -31.29 19.81 -10.03
C LEU A 655 -31.75 19.68 -8.58
N HIS A 656 -32.94 19.08 -8.41
CA HIS A 656 -33.56 18.88 -7.11
C HIS A 656 -32.73 17.96 -6.23
N GLU A 657 -32.93 18.08 -4.91
CA GLU A 657 -32.44 17.13 -3.93
C GLU A 657 -32.85 15.70 -4.32
N VAL A 658 -31.92 14.93 -4.86
CA VAL A 658 -32.09 13.48 -4.97
C VAL A 658 -32.21 12.98 -3.52
N LYS A 659 -33.40 12.49 -3.15
CA LYS A 659 -33.64 11.80 -1.87
C LYS A 659 -33.17 10.36 -1.95
#